data_AF-A0A928CR97-F1
#
_entry.id   AF-A0A928CR97-F1
#
_cell.length_a   1.000
_cell.length_b   1.000
_cell.length_c   1.000
_cell.angle_alpha   90.00
_cell.angle_beta   90.00
_cell.angle_gamma   90.00
#
_symmetry.space_group_name_H-M   'P 1'
#
loop_
_entity.id
_entity.type
_entity.pdbx_description
1 polymer ?
#
loop_
_entity_poly.entity_id
_entity_poly.type
_entity_poly.pdbx_seq_one_letter_code
_entity_poly.pdbx_strand_id
1 'polypeptide(L)'
;MNEHVKKSAAALVWGIALLLSAQDLLPDLEQFKPADNAVVKTADGEKILHLEAGPKDKETSIGCTLELKPFRRYLLTLEIRGEAVKDTSKQWVRGTGITLKDQTKILFRGSQHGRWKHAKGTFGWNKITVPFRTWENGEIHLNCEISGASGTADFRRIRITDQTPVRKTIRCSGCVYRDENGNGRRDPSERGWAGIQVSDGLQIIQTDPEGNFVLENASGQFVFAAKPSDGVFTTPYYRQLSAKAEFGIRPCPVKKKVVFLSVNDSECKDASGFIGEVAAAAKKYQADFLVHCGDIGDQKGHFATMTQAGLPVYYAIGNHDFKRGSYGGEAFFEKIFGPVYFSFNYGGVHFIVLSYYYGVDVPPSADLEARQYQWFKEDLRLNPGPRIIFRHHPIRVFPDPLAKLMLDRKVRITAMISGHTHVTQARLIRGMVTAECAPPEKGAVDHSPRGFLKCEYDEKGLNIAVINPVTFRPGPEVDPAAEPVKLHGDWPQFRRTAGRDGSSPDQLKLPLRLRWKAKTPGRIYASSPIIAGNRVIIASLDDTMAKAGSVSAYNAADGKLLWRTVIGPSVKHTLASDGKRVYGAAVDGLAFALDIENGKVLWRNQVSDYFDIDGLYSPCTLSENRLWIGGNRLTELNPATGKIVRRDDKYNTGAPCHAGALIADGMIFTCQNWRQGIFANDLKTGKRKWVVKREKCYSYLDSGPIYYQGKLYQKILGGIRMLDPATGRCLKEYRYQPAPAGSVKESFGLPAAADGRIFSPSAFGLFAHDAADLKLLW
;
A
#
# COMPACT_ATOMS: atom_id res chain seq x y z
N MET A 1 1.93 27.07 -6.31
CA MET A 1 1.98 25.62 -6.58
C MET A 1 3.28 25.32 -7.30
N ASN A 2 4.25 24.70 -6.62
CA ASN A 2 5.61 24.49 -7.15
C ASN A 2 5.61 23.46 -8.28
N GLU A 3 6.51 23.62 -9.25
CA GLU A 3 6.83 22.68 -10.34
C GLU A 3 6.93 21.21 -9.91
N HIS A 4 7.30 20.96 -8.65
CA HIS A 4 7.34 19.63 -8.02
C HIS A 4 5.99 18.88 -8.03
N VAL A 5 4.87 19.55 -7.77
CA VAL A 5 3.54 18.88 -7.68
C VAL A 5 3.03 18.47 -9.07
N LYS A 6 3.40 19.21 -10.12
CA LYS A 6 3.10 18.85 -11.52
C LYS A 6 3.89 17.61 -11.96
N LYS A 7 5.13 17.43 -11.48
CA LYS A 7 5.96 16.24 -11.74
C LYS A 7 5.45 15.00 -11.00
N SER A 8 4.95 15.15 -9.77
CA SER A 8 4.34 14.04 -9.01
C SER A 8 3.03 13.54 -9.63
N ALA A 9 2.19 14.44 -10.16
CA ALA A 9 0.95 14.05 -10.86
C ALA A 9 1.22 13.38 -12.21
N ALA A 10 2.27 13.80 -12.93
CA ALA A 10 2.67 13.16 -14.18
C ALA A 10 3.25 11.74 -13.93
N ALA A 11 4.01 11.52 -12.87
CA ALA A 11 4.52 10.20 -12.49
C ALA A 11 3.40 9.23 -12.07
N LEU A 12 2.37 9.73 -11.36
CA LEU A 12 1.19 8.96 -10.97
C LEU A 12 0.34 8.53 -12.19
N VAL A 13 0.24 9.38 -13.21
CA VAL A 13 -0.46 9.08 -14.48
C VAL A 13 0.31 8.06 -15.34
N TRP A 14 1.65 8.07 -15.29
CA TRP A 14 2.47 7.07 -16.00
C TRP A 14 2.47 5.69 -15.30
N GLY A 15 2.41 5.64 -13.96
CA GLY A 15 2.28 4.40 -13.20
C GLY A 15 0.91 3.72 -13.35
N ILE A 16 -0.17 4.50 -13.46
CA ILE A 16 -1.55 3.98 -13.62
C ILE A 16 -1.84 3.51 -15.05
N ALA A 17 -1.15 4.05 -16.06
CA ALA A 17 -1.30 3.59 -17.45
C ALA A 17 -0.79 2.14 -17.68
N LEU A 18 0.05 1.62 -16.79
CA LEU A 18 0.49 0.21 -16.77
C LEU A 18 -0.51 -0.74 -16.09
N LEU A 19 -1.51 -0.21 -15.39
CA LEU A 19 -2.36 -0.94 -14.44
C LEU A 19 -3.74 -1.38 -14.97
N LEU A 20 -4.05 -1.21 -16.26
CA LEU A 20 -5.37 -1.58 -16.82
C LEU A 20 -5.34 -2.58 -17.98
N SER A 21 -4.29 -3.37 -18.19
CA SER A 21 -4.32 -4.37 -19.27
C SER A 21 -3.59 -5.69 -19.01
N ALA A 22 -3.37 -6.10 -17.76
CA ALA A 22 -2.63 -7.33 -17.47
C ALA A 22 -3.39 -8.39 -16.67
N GLN A 23 -4.73 -8.32 -16.57
CA GLN A 23 -5.49 -9.35 -15.86
C GLN A 23 -6.60 -10.06 -16.61
N ASP A 24 -7.09 -9.58 -17.77
CA ASP A 24 -7.99 -10.38 -18.60
C ASP A 24 -7.92 -9.88 -20.05
N LEU A 25 -7.36 -10.70 -20.95
CA LEU A 25 -7.58 -10.75 -22.40
C LEU A 25 -6.46 -11.59 -23.05
N LEU A 26 -6.64 -12.92 -23.07
CA LEU A 26 -6.18 -13.74 -24.19
C LEU A 26 -7.42 -14.17 -24.96
N PRO A 27 -7.91 -13.40 -25.96
CA PRO A 27 -8.52 -14.05 -27.11
C PRO A 27 -7.40 -14.70 -27.92
N ASP A 28 -7.67 -15.88 -28.44
CA ASP A 28 -6.82 -16.58 -29.40
C ASP A 28 -6.31 -15.61 -30.48
N LEU A 29 -5.00 -15.40 -30.49
CA LEU A 29 -4.31 -14.66 -31.54
C LEU A 29 -3.37 -15.63 -32.25
N GLU A 30 -3.65 -15.80 -33.54
CA GLU A 30 -3.05 -16.74 -34.47
C GLU A 30 -1.52 -16.79 -34.42
N GLN A 31 -1.00 -17.96 -34.80
CA GLN A 31 0.43 -18.25 -34.93
C GLN A 31 1.11 -17.26 -35.89
N PHE A 32 1.91 -16.35 -35.34
CA PHE A 32 2.78 -15.48 -36.13
C PHE A 32 3.94 -16.30 -36.72
N LYS A 33 4.03 -16.37 -38.05
CA LYS A 33 5.23 -16.86 -38.75
C LYS A 33 6.25 -15.72 -38.85
N PRO A 34 7.53 -15.91 -38.44
CA PRO A 34 8.58 -14.94 -38.72
C PRO A 34 8.78 -14.82 -40.24
N ALA A 35 8.97 -13.61 -40.75
CA ALA A 35 9.47 -13.42 -42.11
C ALA A 35 11.00 -13.68 -42.14
N ASP A 36 11.44 -14.47 -43.12
CA ASP A 36 12.84 -14.81 -43.36
C ASP A 36 13.63 -13.58 -43.85
N ASN A 37 14.13 -12.75 -42.93
CA ASN A 37 15.09 -11.69 -43.26
C ASN A 37 16.46 -12.01 -42.64
N ALA A 38 17.49 -12.02 -43.49
CA ALA A 38 18.85 -12.46 -43.20
C ALA A 38 19.51 -11.74 -42.01
N VAL A 39 20.15 -12.52 -41.13
CA VAL A 39 20.86 -12.05 -39.93
C VAL A 39 22.36 -12.21 -40.12
N VAL A 40 23.14 -11.13 -40.05
CA VAL A 40 24.61 -11.18 -40.01
C VAL A 40 25.10 -10.78 -38.62
N LYS A 41 25.92 -11.64 -37.99
CA LYS A 41 26.57 -11.37 -36.69
C LYS A 41 27.84 -10.55 -36.89
N THR A 42 28.08 -9.55 -36.04
CA THR A 42 29.43 -9.01 -35.80
C THR A 42 29.77 -9.07 -34.31
N ALA A 43 31.06 -8.99 -33.98
CA ALA A 43 31.63 -9.37 -32.69
C ALA A 43 31.19 -8.53 -31.47
N ASP A 44 30.50 -7.39 -31.68
CA ASP A 44 30.29 -6.37 -30.65
C ASP A 44 28.82 -6.18 -30.24
N GLY A 45 27.92 -7.08 -30.68
CA GLY A 45 26.49 -7.01 -30.36
C GLY A 45 25.70 -5.94 -31.12
N GLU A 46 26.28 -5.37 -32.17
CA GLU A 46 25.59 -4.47 -33.10
C GLU A 46 24.95 -5.24 -34.26
N LYS A 47 23.70 -4.92 -34.59
CA LYS A 47 22.99 -5.46 -35.77
C LYS A 47 22.53 -4.32 -36.69
N ILE A 48 22.77 -4.47 -37.99
CA ILE A 48 22.28 -3.58 -39.06
C ILE A 48 21.16 -4.34 -39.79
N LEU A 49 19.97 -3.74 -39.95
CA LEU A 49 18.78 -4.43 -40.49
C LEU A 49 18.04 -3.53 -41.50
N HIS A 50 18.20 -3.79 -42.79
CA HIS A 50 17.48 -3.05 -43.83
C HIS A 50 16.00 -3.43 -43.86
N LEU A 51 15.11 -2.43 -43.85
CA LEU A 51 13.66 -2.63 -43.84
C LEU A 51 13.01 -1.66 -44.82
N GLU A 52 12.15 -2.20 -45.67
CA GLU A 52 11.26 -1.39 -46.51
C GLU A 52 9.91 -1.21 -45.80
N ALA A 53 9.38 0.00 -45.82
CA ALA A 53 8.06 0.25 -45.24
C ALA A 53 6.97 -0.36 -46.13
N GLY A 54 6.11 -1.18 -45.55
CA GLY A 54 4.91 -1.67 -46.21
C GLY A 54 3.82 -0.58 -46.35
N PRO A 55 2.73 -0.86 -47.10
CA PRO A 55 1.57 0.03 -47.17
C PRO A 55 1.01 0.36 -45.77
N LYS A 56 0.30 1.49 -45.71
CA LYS A 56 -0.41 1.97 -44.52
C LYS A 56 -1.19 0.79 -43.90
N ASP A 57 -0.99 0.56 -42.60
CA ASP A 57 -1.63 -0.49 -41.79
C ASP A 57 -0.96 -1.89 -41.82
N LYS A 58 0.28 -2.03 -42.31
CA LYS A 58 1.09 -3.25 -42.09
C LYS A 58 1.99 -3.13 -40.85
N GLU A 59 1.83 -4.06 -39.90
CA GLU A 59 2.83 -4.32 -38.85
C GLU A 59 4.05 -5.02 -39.46
N THR A 60 5.26 -4.48 -39.25
CA THR A 60 6.51 -5.16 -39.59
C THR A 60 7.18 -5.66 -38.31
N SER A 61 7.01 -6.93 -37.98
CA SER A 61 7.70 -7.54 -36.84
C SER A 61 9.15 -7.87 -37.17
N ILE A 62 10.10 -7.48 -36.30
CA ILE A 62 11.52 -7.82 -36.45
C ILE A 62 11.92 -8.75 -35.31
N GLY A 63 12.02 -10.05 -35.60
CA GLY A 63 12.56 -11.01 -34.63
C GLY A 63 14.07 -10.91 -34.56
N CYS A 64 14.65 -10.61 -33.38
CA CYS A 64 16.10 -10.73 -33.20
C CYS A 64 16.42 -11.49 -31.91
N THR A 65 16.74 -12.78 -32.02
CA THR A 65 17.13 -13.55 -30.84
C THR A 65 18.50 -13.05 -30.36
N LEU A 66 18.54 -12.64 -29.09
CA LEU A 66 19.73 -12.27 -28.34
C LEU A 66 19.58 -12.90 -26.96
N GLU A 67 20.52 -13.75 -26.57
CA GLU A 67 20.54 -14.29 -25.21
C GLU A 67 20.99 -13.20 -24.25
N LEU A 68 20.09 -12.80 -23.37
CA LEU A 68 20.38 -11.84 -22.32
C LEU A 68 20.67 -12.55 -21.01
N LYS A 69 21.71 -12.07 -20.33
CA LYS A 69 22.03 -12.52 -18.99
C LYS A 69 20.93 -12.05 -18.04
N PRO A 70 20.58 -12.84 -17.01
CA PRO A 70 19.55 -12.47 -16.06
C PRO A 70 20.08 -11.38 -15.13
N PHE A 71 19.16 -10.60 -14.56
CA PHE A 71 19.45 -9.55 -13.57
C PHE A 71 20.41 -8.47 -14.09
N ARG A 72 20.28 -8.11 -15.36
CA ARG A 72 21.07 -7.05 -15.99
C ARG A 72 20.17 -5.87 -16.37
N ARG A 73 20.74 -4.67 -16.33
CA ARG A 73 20.13 -3.48 -16.91
C ARG A 73 20.69 -3.30 -18.31
N TYR A 74 19.82 -3.31 -19.30
CA TYR A 74 20.21 -3.11 -20.69
C TYR A 74 19.67 -1.78 -21.20
N LEU A 75 20.38 -1.24 -22.19
CA LEU A 75 19.96 -0.09 -22.97
C LEU A 75 19.76 -0.55 -24.41
N LEU A 76 18.52 -0.63 -24.86
CA LEU A 76 18.20 -0.82 -26.27
C LEU A 76 18.28 0.53 -26.97
N THR A 77 19.15 0.65 -27.96
CA THR A 77 19.26 1.80 -28.84
C THR A 77 18.84 1.40 -30.25
N LEU A 78 17.90 2.15 -30.81
CA LEU A 78 17.45 2.02 -32.19
C LEU A 78 17.86 3.30 -32.94
N GLU A 79 18.69 3.15 -33.96
CA GLU A 79 19.06 4.25 -34.87
C GLU A 79 18.30 4.08 -36.19
N ILE A 80 17.47 5.08 -36.49
CA ILE A 80 16.54 5.09 -37.62
C ILE A 80 16.94 6.21 -38.58
N ARG A 81 17.00 5.89 -39.88
CA ARG A 81 17.20 6.86 -40.97
C ARG A 81 16.07 6.70 -41.99
N GLY A 82 15.23 7.72 -42.15
CA GLY A 82 14.18 7.72 -43.17
C GLY A 82 14.61 8.43 -44.46
N GLU A 83 13.90 8.15 -45.55
CA GLU A 83 13.74 9.05 -46.70
C GLU A 83 12.24 9.32 -46.90
N ALA A 84 11.81 10.58 -46.78
CA ALA A 84 10.41 10.94 -47.03
C ALA A 84 10.18 11.08 -48.54
N VAL A 85 9.24 10.30 -49.08
CA VAL A 85 8.91 10.34 -50.51
C VAL A 85 7.90 11.47 -50.84
N LYS A 86 7.14 12.00 -49.86
CA LYS A 86 6.23 13.16 -50.04
C LYS A 86 6.06 14.06 -48.81
N ASP A 87 5.83 15.35 -49.06
CA ASP A 87 5.88 16.50 -48.13
C ASP A 87 4.68 16.64 -47.16
N THR A 88 3.91 15.59 -46.86
CA THR A 88 2.67 15.76 -46.05
C THR A 88 2.36 14.64 -45.06
N SER A 89 3.14 13.57 -44.95
CA SER A 89 2.80 12.46 -44.05
C SER A 89 3.48 12.55 -42.68
N LYS A 90 2.66 12.57 -41.61
CA LYS A 90 3.13 12.29 -40.24
C LYS A 90 3.46 10.81 -40.16
N GLN A 91 4.73 10.46 -39.93
CA GLN A 91 5.14 9.09 -39.66
C GLN A 91 5.25 8.86 -38.15
N TRP A 92 4.79 7.71 -37.69
CA TRP A 92 4.92 7.28 -36.29
C TRP A 92 5.60 5.91 -36.25
N VAL A 93 6.52 5.75 -35.29
CA VAL A 93 7.14 4.46 -34.96
C VAL A 93 6.67 4.06 -33.56
N ARG A 94 6.15 2.85 -33.42
CA ARG A 94 5.82 2.22 -32.13
C ARG A 94 6.65 0.95 -31.97
N GLY A 95 7.25 0.73 -30.80
CA GLY A 95 8.07 -0.45 -30.49
C GLY A 95 7.48 -1.31 -29.36
N THR A 96 7.76 -2.62 -29.38
CA THR A 96 7.11 -3.68 -28.58
C THR A 96 8.02 -4.37 -27.52
N GLY A 97 7.53 -5.48 -26.94
CA GLY A 97 7.94 -6.13 -25.70
C GLY A 97 9.04 -7.21 -25.75
N ILE A 98 9.41 -7.76 -24.60
CA ILE A 98 10.37 -8.88 -24.44
C ILE A 98 9.60 -10.20 -24.38
N THR A 99 10.09 -11.28 -25.01
CA THR A 99 9.52 -12.62 -24.82
C THR A 99 10.57 -13.52 -24.18
N LEU A 100 10.31 -14.00 -22.97
CA LEU A 100 11.21 -14.89 -22.25
C LEU A 100 11.23 -16.30 -22.89
N LYS A 101 12.24 -17.12 -22.55
CA LYS A 101 12.41 -18.48 -23.08
C LYS A 101 11.21 -19.41 -22.80
N ASP A 102 10.37 -19.08 -21.82
CA ASP A 102 9.12 -19.78 -21.49
C ASP A 102 7.89 -19.24 -22.26
N GLN A 103 8.12 -18.40 -23.27
CA GLN A 103 7.11 -17.66 -24.04
C GLN A 103 6.33 -16.58 -23.27
N THR A 104 6.75 -16.22 -22.05
CA THR A 104 6.16 -15.09 -21.31
C THR A 104 6.48 -13.78 -22.02
N LYS A 105 5.45 -13.06 -22.49
CA LYS A 105 5.57 -11.75 -23.18
C LYS A 105 5.45 -10.59 -22.18
N ILE A 106 6.51 -9.81 -22.01
CA ILE A 106 6.53 -8.52 -21.31
C ILE A 106 6.34 -7.40 -22.33
N LEU A 107 5.12 -6.90 -22.49
CA LEU A 107 4.80 -5.80 -23.40
C LEU A 107 5.24 -4.44 -22.84
N PHE A 108 6.09 -3.71 -23.56
CA PHE A 108 6.33 -2.28 -23.29
C PHE A 108 5.27 -1.44 -24.00
N ARG A 109 4.32 -0.85 -23.27
CA ARG A 109 3.50 0.25 -23.79
C ARG A 109 4.20 1.58 -23.50
N GLY A 110 5.14 1.95 -24.36
CA GLY A 110 5.75 3.28 -24.37
C GLY A 110 5.59 3.93 -25.74
N SER A 111 4.68 4.90 -25.87
CA SER A 111 4.58 5.73 -27.07
C SER A 111 5.48 6.96 -26.95
N GLN A 112 6.63 6.96 -27.62
CA GLN A 112 7.37 8.19 -27.89
C GLN A 112 6.79 8.84 -29.15
N HIS A 113 6.06 9.94 -28.98
CA HIS A 113 5.49 10.71 -30.09
C HIS A 113 6.53 11.67 -30.68
N GLY A 114 7.31 11.22 -31.67
CA GLY A 114 8.08 12.12 -32.52
C GLY A 114 7.15 12.84 -33.51
N ARG A 115 7.05 14.17 -33.46
CA ARG A 115 6.38 14.98 -34.51
C ARG A 115 7.41 15.39 -35.55
N TRP A 116 7.27 14.89 -36.78
CA TRP A 116 8.05 15.33 -37.93
C TRP A 116 7.27 16.44 -38.67
N LYS A 117 7.90 17.58 -38.95
CA LYS A 117 7.38 18.60 -39.87
C LYS A 117 8.52 19.03 -40.82
N HIS A 118 8.18 19.20 -42.10
CA HIS A 118 8.92 19.91 -43.17
C HIS A 118 9.68 19.07 -44.24
N ALA A 119 10.00 19.77 -45.34
CA ALA A 119 10.03 19.35 -46.74
C ALA A 119 11.23 18.52 -47.23
N LYS A 120 11.04 17.88 -48.40
CA LYS A 120 11.94 16.97 -49.15
C LYS A 120 13.43 17.05 -48.77
N GLY A 121 13.96 15.95 -48.24
CA GLY A 121 15.39 15.72 -48.03
C GLY A 121 15.67 14.42 -47.26
N THR A 122 16.89 13.88 -47.39
CA THR A 122 17.41 12.80 -46.53
C THR A 122 17.40 13.25 -45.07
N PHE A 123 16.79 12.46 -44.18
CA PHE A 123 16.79 12.76 -42.75
C PHE A 123 18.17 12.53 -42.12
N GLY A 124 18.49 13.36 -41.12
CA GLY A 124 19.52 13.06 -40.12
C GLY A 124 19.09 11.94 -39.18
N TRP A 125 20.06 11.22 -38.62
CA TRP A 125 19.87 10.09 -37.73
C TRP A 125 18.99 10.42 -36.53
N ASN A 126 17.97 9.59 -36.27
CA ASN A 126 17.20 9.66 -35.03
C ASN A 126 17.48 8.43 -34.17
N LYS A 127 17.78 8.68 -32.89
CA LYS A 127 18.18 7.66 -31.92
C LYS A 127 17.11 7.50 -30.85
N ILE A 128 16.43 6.36 -30.84
CA ILE A 128 15.48 5.97 -29.79
C ILE A 128 16.22 5.10 -28.80
N THR A 129 16.14 5.43 -27.52
CA THR A 129 16.82 4.68 -26.47
C THR A 129 15.80 4.22 -25.42
N VAL A 130 15.73 2.92 -25.18
CA VAL A 130 14.80 2.28 -24.23
C VAL A 130 15.60 1.49 -23.20
N PRO A 131 15.66 1.93 -21.93
CA PRO A 131 16.23 1.12 -20.88
C PRO A 131 15.26 -0.02 -20.50
N PHE A 132 15.78 -1.21 -20.27
CA PHE A 132 15.00 -2.34 -19.77
C PHE A 132 15.83 -3.25 -18.85
N ARG A 133 15.18 -4.20 -18.18
CA ARG A 133 15.82 -5.15 -17.26
C ARG A 133 15.45 -6.58 -17.59
N THR A 134 16.34 -7.51 -17.29
CA THR A 134 16.10 -8.96 -17.37
C THR A 134 16.06 -9.57 -15.98
N TRP A 135 15.23 -10.59 -15.79
CA TRP A 135 15.04 -11.28 -14.51
C TRP A 135 15.46 -12.75 -14.57
N GLU A 136 15.34 -13.34 -15.75
CA GLU A 136 15.76 -14.69 -16.07
C GLU A 136 16.50 -14.63 -17.42
N ASN A 137 17.05 -15.76 -17.88
CA ASN A 137 17.60 -15.83 -19.23
C ASN A 137 16.48 -15.48 -20.21
N GLY A 138 16.69 -14.43 -20.98
CA GLY A 138 15.65 -13.87 -21.85
C GLY A 138 16.11 -13.80 -23.28
N GLU A 139 15.16 -13.96 -24.19
CA GLU A 139 15.31 -13.57 -25.59
C GLU A 139 14.54 -12.25 -25.81
N ILE A 140 14.89 -11.47 -26.82
CA ILE A 140 14.15 -10.26 -27.16
C ILE A 140 13.48 -10.45 -28.52
N HIS A 141 12.22 -10.04 -28.63
CA HIS A 141 11.52 -9.96 -29.91
C HIS A 141 11.10 -8.52 -30.14
N LEU A 142 11.65 -7.83 -31.14
CA LEU A 142 11.37 -6.41 -31.39
C LEU A 142 10.36 -6.24 -32.53
N ASN A 143 9.07 -6.20 -32.24
CA ASN A 143 8.08 -5.78 -33.23
C ASN A 143 8.08 -4.24 -33.35
N CYS A 144 8.11 -3.74 -34.57
CA CYS A 144 8.12 -2.32 -34.88
C CYS A 144 6.93 -1.98 -35.78
N GLU A 145 5.97 -1.22 -35.27
CA GLU A 145 4.83 -0.75 -36.06
C GLU A 145 5.18 0.63 -36.65
N ILE A 146 5.17 0.73 -37.99
CA ILE A 146 5.42 1.96 -38.73
C ILE A 146 4.11 2.38 -39.39
N SER A 147 3.59 3.56 -39.06
CA SER A 147 2.37 4.09 -39.67
C SER A 147 2.63 5.43 -40.36
N GLY A 148 2.32 5.53 -41.66
CA GLY A 148 2.49 6.74 -42.46
C GLY A 148 2.14 6.53 -43.95
N ALA A 149 1.79 7.61 -44.66
CA ALA A 149 1.52 7.55 -46.09
C ALA A 149 2.84 7.64 -46.88
N SER A 150 3.19 6.56 -47.59
CA SER A 150 4.27 6.42 -48.59
C SER A 150 5.64 7.01 -48.24
N GLY A 151 6.57 6.17 -47.79
CA GLY A 151 8.01 6.45 -47.70
C GLY A 151 8.78 5.26 -47.14
N THR A 152 10.06 5.09 -47.49
CA THR A 152 10.95 4.04 -46.98
C THR A 152 11.66 4.51 -45.70
N ALA A 153 11.68 3.68 -44.66
CA ALA A 153 12.41 3.95 -43.42
C ALA A 153 13.47 2.87 -43.19
N ASP A 154 14.73 3.21 -43.44
CA ASP A 154 15.89 2.36 -43.21
C ASP A 154 16.23 2.33 -41.70
N PHE A 155 16.05 1.18 -41.06
CA PHE A 155 16.65 0.95 -39.74
C PHE A 155 18.11 0.60 -39.97
N ARG A 156 19.05 1.34 -39.39
CA ARG A 156 20.47 1.06 -39.66
C ARG A 156 21.21 0.51 -38.47
N ARG A 157 20.71 0.65 -37.23
CA ARG A 157 21.39 0.05 -36.07
C ARG A 157 20.44 -0.30 -34.94
N ILE A 158 20.47 -1.57 -34.50
CA ILE A 158 20.01 -2.00 -33.18
C ILE A 158 21.25 -2.26 -32.35
N ARG A 159 21.41 -1.53 -31.24
CA ARG A 159 22.47 -1.74 -30.26
C ARG A 159 21.86 -2.04 -28.91
N ILE A 160 22.23 -3.17 -28.31
CA ILE A 160 21.89 -3.48 -26.92
C ILE A 160 23.15 -3.38 -26.10
N THR A 161 23.18 -2.48 -25.13
CA THR A 161 24.35 -2.29 -24.26
C THR A 161 23.99 -2.71 -22.85
N ASP A 162 24.74 -3.64 -22.27
CA ASP A 162 24.67 -3.91 -20.83
C ASP A 162 25.16 -2.66 -20.09
N GLN A 163 24.27 -2.06 -19.29
CA GLN A 163 24.53 -0.90 -18.46
C GLN A 163 24.77 -1.29 -17.00
N THR A 164 24.86 -2.59 -16.71
CA THR A 164 25.13 -3.06 -15.35
C THR A 164 26.57 -2.69 -14.98
N PRO A 165 26.79 -1.90 -13.92
CA PRO A 165 28.13 -1.49 -13.54
C PRO A 165 29.03 -2.70 -13.27
N VAL A 166 30.24 -2.71 -13.84
CA VAL A 166 31.28 -3.68 -13.47
C VAL A 166 31.93 -3.19 -12.18
N ARG A 167 31.78 -3.95 -11.10
CA ARG A 167 32.44 -3.64 -9.82
C ARG A 167 33.86 -4.19 -9.81
N LYS A 168 34.77 -3.44 -9.21
CA LYS A 168 36.09 -3.96 -8.87
C LYS A 168 35.92 -5.03 -7.81
N THR A 169 36.57 -6.16 -8.01
CA THR A 169 36.64 -7.23 -7.01
C THR A 169 37.93 -7.12 -6.22
N ILE A 170 37.89 -7.53 -4.96
CA ILE A 170 39.08 -7.77 -4.15
C ILE A 170 38.97 -9.13 -3.46
N ARG A 171 40.13 -9.70 -3.11
CA ARG A 171 40.19 -10.81 -2.17
C ARG A 171 40.06 -10.26 -0.76
N CYS A 172 39.04 -10.67 -0.02
CA CYS A 172 38.87 -10.35 1.40
C CYS A 172 39.02 -11.63 2.22
N SER A 173 39.87 -11.60 3.24
CA SER A 173 40.09 -12.74 4.15
C SER A 173 39.99 -12.30 5.59
N GLY A 174 39.69 -13.21 6.49
CA GLY A 174 39.43 -12.81 7.86
C GLY A 174 39.10 -13.96 8.80
N CYS A 175 38.71 -13.61 10.02
CA CYS A 175 38.32 -14.56 11.04
C CYS A 175 37.09 -14.07 11.83
N VAL A 176 36.18 -14.99 12.12
CA VAL A 176 35.17 -14.84 13.18
C VAL A 176 35.68 -15.61 14.39
N TYR A 177 35.75 -14.95 15.54
CA TYR A 177 36.32 -15.53 16.76
C TYR A 177 35.40 -15.40 17.97
N ARG A 178 35.59 -16.31 18.93
CA ARG A 178 34.93 -16.31 20.23
C ARG A 178 35.60 -15.30 21.13
N ASP A 179 34.98 -14.13 21.24
CA ASP A 179 35.42 -13.04 22.09
C ASP A 179 34.88 -13.26 23.52
N GLU A 180 35.60 -14.07 24.29
CA GLU A 180 35.15 -14.55 25.61
C GLU A 180 35.13 -13.41 26.64
N ASN A 181 36.05 -12.45 26.52
CA ASN A 181 36.15 -11.32 27.45
C ASN A 181 35.31 -10.10 27.00
N GLY A 182 34.81 -10.11 25.76
CA GLY A 182 33.95 -9.08 25.19
C GLY A 182 34.68 -7.79 24.83
N ASN A 183 35.99 -7.82 24.62
CA ASN A 183 36.81 -6.62 24.40
C ASN A 183 36.84 -6.15 22.93
N GLY A 184 36.28 -6.92 22.01
CA GLY A 184 36.21 -6.63 20.58
C GLY A 184 37.53 -6.82 19.83
N ARG A 185 38.49 -7.53 20.40
CA ARG A 185 39.82 -7.82 19.84
C ARG A 185 40.12 -9.30 19.98
N ARG A 186 40.70 -9.90 18.93
CA ARG A 186 41.09 -11.30 18.98
C ARG A 186 42.33 -11.50 19.83
N ASP A 187 42.17 -12.08 21.01
CA ASP A 187 43.29 -12.45 21.87
C ASP A 187 43.90 -13.81 21.45
N PRO A 188 45.19 -14.09 21.74
CA PRO A 188 45.83 -15.36 21.34
C PRO A 188 45.13 -16.62 21.87
N SER A 189 44.42 -16.52 22.99
CA SER A 189 43.63 -17.62 23.58
C SER A 189 42.28 -17.83 22.90
N GLU A 190 41.80 -16.86 22.11
CA GLU A 190 40.46 -16.87 21.54
C GLU A 190 40.41 -17.68 20.27
N ARG A 191 39.54 -18.70 20.31
CA ARG A 191 39.37 -19.65 19.23
C ARG A 191 38.49 -19.05 18.13
N GLY A 192 38.68 -19.54 16.92
CA GLY A 192 37.76 -19.28 15.83
C GLY A 192 36.36 -19.83 16.09
N TRP A 193 35.40 -19.28 15.37
CA TRP A 193 34.01 -19.72 15.39
C TRP A 193 33.62 -20.25 14.02
N ALA A 194 33.46 -21.58 13.94
CA ALA A 194 33.11 -22.30 12.72
C ALA A 194 31.65 -22.14 12.31
N GLY A 195 31.37 -22.28 11.01
CA GLY A 195 30.01 -22.32 10.46
C GLY A 195 29.28 -20.97 10.40
N ILE A 196 29.93 -19.87 10.79
CA ILE A 196 29.35 -18.52 10.75
C ILE A 196 29.29 -18.06 9.29
N GLN A 197 28.11 -17.62 8.87
CA GLN A 197 27.91 -17.09 7.53
C GLN A 197 28.54 -15.70 7.42
N VAL A 198 29.37 -15.51 6.40
CA VAL A 198 30.02 -14.24 6.04
C VAL A 198 29.68 -13.91 4.59
N SER A 199 29.32 -12.67 4.32
CA SER A 199 28.86 -12.24 3.01
C SER A 199 29.40 -10.85 2.64
N ASP A 200 29.60 -10.64 1.34
CA ASP A 200 29.82 -9.31 0.75
C ASP A 200 28.53 -8.70 0.16
N GLY A 201 27.37 -9.31 0.40
CA GLY A 201 26.10 -8.94 -0.21
C GLY A 201 25.89 -9.51 -1.63
N LEU A 202 26.78 -10.38 -2.13
CA LEU A 202 26.54 -11.16 -3.35
C LEU A 202 26.67 -12.66 -3.07
N GLN A 203 27.77 -13.07 -2.43
CA GLN A 203 28.05 -14.46 -2.07
C GLN A 203 27.94 -14.65 -0.55
N ILE A 204 27.65 -15.88 -0.12
CA ILE A 204 27.63 -16.28 1.29
C ILE A 204 28.56 -17.47 1.44
N ILE A 205 29.53 -17.36 2.34
CA ILE A 205 30.43 -18.45 2.72
C ILE A 205 30.29 -18.74 4.21
N GLN A 206 30.71 -19.92 4.65
CA GLN A 206 30.79 -20.25 6.07
C GLN A 206 32.24 -20.31 6.51
N THR A 207 32.50 -19.88 7.75
CA THR A 207 33.82 -19.99 8.35
C THR A 207 34.24 -21.45 8.55
N ASP A 208 35.52 -21.72 8.37
CA ASP A 208 36.15 -23.01 8.63
C ASP A 208 36.22 -23.35 10.15
N PRO A 209 36.69 -24.55 10.55
CA PRO A 209 36.83 -24.93 11.96
C PRO A 209 37.65 -23.96 12.82
N GLU A 210 38.62 -23.27 12.21
CA GLU A 210 39.47 -22.25 12.83
C GLU A 210 38.87 -20.84 12.75
N GLY A 211 37.62 -20.71 12.29
CA GLY A 211 36.87 -19.46 12.18
C GLY A 211 37.28 -18.59 11.00
N ASN A 212 38.18 -19.05 10.11
CA ASN A 212 38.65 -18.25 9.00
C ASN A 212 37.67 -18.29 7.82
N PHE A 213 37.74 -17.26 7.00
CA PHE A 213 36.97 -17.16 5.77
C PHE A 213 37.77 -16.44 4.67
N VAL A 214 37.45 -16.75 3.42
CA VAL A 214 38.01 -16.05 2.25
C VAL A 214 36.93 -15.83 1.19
N LEU A 215 36.70 -14.56 0.85
CA LEU A 215 35.87 -14.10 -0.25
C LEU A 215 36.79 -13.72 -1.42
N GLU A 216 36.99 -14.65 -2.37
CA GLU A 216 37.98 -14.49 -3.45
C GLU A 216 37.65 -13.34 -4.42
N ASN A 217 36.36 -13.11 -4.69
CA ASN A 217 35.88 -12.08 -5.62
C ASN A 217 34.88 -11.12 -4.95
N ALA A 218 35.21 -10.62 -3.76
CA ALA A 218 34.33 -9.71 -3.03
C ALA A 218 34.10 -8.41 -3.82
N SER A 219 32.85 -8.02 -4.03
CA SER A 219 32.45 -6.87 -4.85
C SER A 219 31.43 -5.95 -4.19
N GLY A 220 30.97 -6.30 -2.99
CA GLY A 220 30.10 -5.47 -2.17
C GLY A 220 30.70 -4.15 -1.71
N GLN A 221 29.92 -3.38 -0.96
CA GLN A 221 30.43 -2.23 -0.21
C GLN A 221 30.87 -2.63 1.20
N PHE A 222 30.36 -3.75 1.67
CA PHE A 222 30.57 -4.26 3.02
C PHE A 222 30.96 -5.73 2.97
N VAL A 223 31.59 -6.17 4.05
CA VAL A 223 31.61 -7.58 4.46
C VAL A 223 30.90 -7.66 5.79
N PHE A 224 29.96 -8.58 5.94
CA PHE A 224 29.16 -8.72 7.14
C PHE A 224 28.99 -10.19 7.53
N ALA A 225 28.90 -10.44 8.83
CA ALA A 225 28.70 -11.76 9.40
C ALA A 225 27.29 -11.88 9.98
N ALA A 226 26.66 -13.04 9.81
CA ALA A 226 25.38 -13.33 10.42
C ALA A 226 25.55 -13.65 11.91
N LYS A 227 24.83 -12.95 12.78
CA LYS A 227 24.82 -13.25 14.22
C LYS A 227 24.32 -14.69 14.43
N PRO A 228 25.02 -15.55 15.19
CA PRO A 228 24.52 -16.87 15.55
C PRO A 228 23.50 -16.79 16.70
N SER A 229 22.75 -17.87 16.93
CA SER A 229 21.74 -17.92 18.00
C SER A 229 22.35 -17.98 19.40
N ASP A 230 23.58 -18.46 19.51
CA ASP A 230 24.37 -18.70 20.73
C ASP A 230 25.50 -17.68 20.91
N GLY A 231 25.36 -16.48 20.33
CA GLY A 231 26.35 -15.42 20.50
C GLY A 231 25.79 -14.01 20.31
N VAL A 232 26.52 -13.03 20.86
CA VAL A 232 26.28 -11.59 20.70
C VAL A 232 27.55 -10.94 20.17
N PHE A 233 27.42 -10.14 19.11
CA PHE A 233 28.53 -9.40 18.55
C PHE A 233 29.16 -8.44 19.57
N THR A 234 30.48 -8.46 19.69
CA THR A 234 31.29 -7.53 20.49
C THR A 234 31.97 -6.47 19.62
N THR A 235 31.93 -6.68 18.31
CA THR A 235 32.32 -5.72 17.28
C THR A 235 31.12 -5.45 16.36
N PRO A 236 31.10 -4.40 15.51
CA PRO A 236 30.00 -4.25 14.56
C PRO A 236 29.84 -5.49 13.66
N TYR A 237 28.61 -5.87 13.32
CA TYR A 237 28.33 -7.06 12.50
C TYR A 237 28.78 -6.92 11.03
N TYR A 238 29.21 -5.72 10.62
CA TYR A 238 29.72 -5.42 9.28
C TYR A 238 31.01 -4.58 9.33
N ARG A 239 31.76 -4.60 8.23
CA ARG A 239 32.93 -3.76 7.94
C ARG A 239 32.80 -3.21 6.53
N GLN A 240 33.37 -2.02 6.27
CA GLN A 240 33.63 -1.59 4.90
C GLN A 240 34.49 -2.65 4.21
N LEU A 241 34.20 -2.95 2.95
CA LEU A 241 34.95 -3.96 2.20
C LEU A 241 36.44 -3.57 2.13
N SER A 242 37.31 -4.46 2.59
CA SER A 242 38.76 -4.31 2.58
C SER A 242 39.43 -5.68 2.44
N ALA A 243 40.77 -5.71 2.30
CA ALA A 243 41.51 -6.98 2.23
C ALA A 243 41.37 -7.86 3.48
N LYS A 244 41.07 -7.25 4.64
CA LYS A 244 40.86 -7.95 5.91
C LYS A 244 39.55 -7.55 6.59
N ALA A 245 38.88 -8.51 7.22
CA ALA A 245 37.73 -8.25 8.08
C ALA A 245 37.70 -9.24 9.26
N GLU A 246 37.42 -8.75 10.46
CA GLU A 246 37.37 -9.59 11.66
C GLU A 246 36.11 -9.29 12.47
N PHE A 247 35.55 -10.34 13.06
CA PHE A 247 34.29 -10.27 13.80
C PHE A 247 34.40 -11.01 15.13
N GLY A 248 34.37 -10.27 16.24
CA GLY A 248 34.27 -10.81 17.59
C GLY A 248 32.82 -11.09 17.97
N ILE A 249 32.57 -12.28 18.52
CA ILE A 249 31.27 -12.69 19.04
C ILE A 249 31.49 -13.29 20.44
N ARG A 250 30.80 -12.76 21.44
CA ARG A 250 30.78 -13.34 22.78
C ARG A 250 29.73 -14.45 22.85
N PRO A 251 30.08 -15.66 23.30
CA PRO A 251 29.11 -16.74 23.50
C PRO A 251 27.98 -16.36 24.47
N CYS A 252 26.77 -16.84 24.18
CA CYS A 252 25.64 -16.73 25.09
C CYS A 252 24.68 -17.92 24.95
N PRO A 253 23.87 -18.24 25.98
CA PRO A 253 22.88 -19.30 25.88
C PRO A 253 21.82 -19.00 24.81
N VAL A 254 21.43 -20.03 24.05
CA VAL A 254 20.31 -19.93 23.09
C VAL A 254 19.00 -19.70 23.85
N LYS A 255 18.27 -18.65 23.46
CA LYS A 255 16.96 -18.34 24.04
C LYS A 255 15.88 -19.25 23.43
N LYS A 256 14.96 -19.76 24.27
CA LYS A 256 13.76 -20.50 23.80
C LYS A 256 12.64 -19.58 23.28
N LYS A 257 12.68 -18.31 23.66
CA LYS A 257 11.71 -17.29 23.30
C LYS A 257 12.48 -16.04 22.85
N VAL A 258 12.06 -15.47 21.73
CA VAL A 258 12.61 -14.23 21.17
C VAL A 258 11.52 -13.16 21.20
N VAL A 259 11.83 -11.99 21.73
CA VAL A 259 10.93 -10.83 21.79
C VAL A 259 11.58 -9.67 21.05
N PHE A 260 10.89 -9.08 20.09
CA PHE A 260 11.38 -7.87 19.41
C PHE A 260 10.27 -6.85 19.24
N LEU A 261 10.67 -5.57 19.17
CA LEU A 261 9.75 -4.48 18.88
C LEU A 261 10.01 -3.91 17.48
N SER A 262 8.95 -3.66 16.72
CA SER A 262 9.02 -3.09 15.37
C SER A 262 8.45 -1.67 15.34
N VAL A 263 9.30 -0.71 15.00
CA VAL A 263 8.94 0.67 14.69
C VAL A 263 8.88 0.82 13.17
N ASN A 264 7.80 1.42 12.67
CA ASN A 264 7.52 1.40 11.24
C ASN A 264 7.21 2.81 10.75
N ASP A 265 7.84 3.21 9.64
CA ASP A 265 7.43 4.39 8.85
C ASP A 265 7.31 5.69 9.66
N SER A 266 8.37 6.01 10.43
CA SER A 266 8.31 7.10 11.40
C SER A 266 8.21 8.48 10.73
N GLU A 267 8.85 8.66 9.57
CA GLU A 267 8.98 9.92 8.83
C GLU A 267 9.21 11.14 9.75
N CYS A 268 10.13 11.00 10.70
CA CYS A 268 10.35 11.94 11.79
C CYS A 268 11.70 12.65 11.64
N LYS A 269 11.85 13.82 12.28
CA LYS A 269 13.16 14.48 12.37
C LYS A 269 14.11 13.71 13.30
N ASP A 270 13.61 13.25 14.42
CA ASP A 270 14.30 12.35 15.32
C ASP A 270 13.28 11.49 16.06
N ALA A 271 13.76 10.48 16.79
CA ALA A 271 12.89 9.57 17.52
C ALA A 271 12.48 10.09 18.91
N SER A 272 12.78 11.35 19.26
CA SER A 272 12.59 11.85 20.64
C SER A 272 11.12 11.84 21.07
N GLY A 273 10.19 12.00 20.12
CA GLY A 273 8.75 11.98 20.35
C GLY A 273 8.19 10.64 20.86
N PHE A 274 8.89 9.52 20.64
CA PHE A 274 8.41 8.18 20.99
C PHE A 274 9.44 7.25 21.63
N ILE A 275 10.74 7.59 21.64
CA ILE A 275 11.81 6.70 22.13
C ILE A 275 11.61 6.27 23.59
N GLY A 276 11.12 7.16 24.46
CA GLY A 276 10.87 6.84 25.86
C GLY A 276 9.85 5.72 26.03
N GLU A 277 8.85 5.67 25.15
CA GLU A 277 7.79 4.66 25.17
C GLU A 277 8.27 3.32 24.62
N VAL A 278 9.07 3.36 23.54
CA VAL A 278 9.72 2.18 22.99
C VAL A 278 10.69 1.58 24.01
N ALA A 279 11.51 2.40 24.68
CA ALA A 279 12.44 1.96 25.73
C ALA A 279 11.71 1.39 26.95
N ALA A 280 10.63 2.03 27.39
CA ALA A 280 9.79 1.53 28.48
C ALA A 280 9.14 0.18 28.12
N ALA A 281 8.63 0.03 26.90
CA ALA A 281 8.07 -1.23 26.42
C ALA A 281 9.16 -2.31 26.27
N ALA A 282 10.34 -1.96 25.74
CA ALA A 282 11.46 -2.86 25.60
C ALA A 282 11.90 -3.43 26.95
N LYS A 283 12.01 -2.57 27.98
CA LYS A 283 12.28 -2.99 29.35
C LYS A 283 11.15 -3.85 29.92
N LYS A 284 9.89 -3.44 29.76
CA LYS A 284 8.71 -4.15 30.28
C LYS A 284 8.58 -5.57 29.71
N TYR A 285 8.82 -5.73 28.41
CA TYR A 285 8.66 -7.00 27.72
C TYR A 285 9.97 -7.77 27.54
N GLN A 286 11.08 -7.26 28.08
CA GLN A 286 12.42 -7.85 27.95
C GLN A 286 12.78 -8.11 26.48
N ALA A 287 12.61 -7.10 25.63
CA ALA A 287 12.93 -7.21 24.21
C ALA A 287 14.43 -7.50 23.98
N ASP A 288 14.70 -8.36 23.01
CA ASP A 288 16.04 -8.76 22.58
C ASP A 288 16.68 -7.74 21.63
N PHE A 289 15.85 -7.15 20.76
CA PHE A 289 16.27 -6.15 19.79
C PHE A 289 15.07 -5.31 19.33
N LEU A 290 15.40 -4.19 18.69
CA LEU A 290 14.46 -3.33 17.97
C LEU A 290 14.69 -3.48 16.47
N VAL A 291 13.64 -3.28 15.69
CA VAL A 291 13.73 -3.14 14.24
C VAL A 291 12.98 -1.90 13.76
N HIS A 292 13.54 -1.21 12.77
CA HIS A 292 12.89 -0.11 12.08
C HIS A 292 12.62 -0.46 10.62
N CYS A 293 11.36 -0.47 10.18
CA CYS A 293 10.96 -0.87 8.83
C CYS A 293 10.93 0.27 7.81
N GLY A 294 11.98 1.10 7.76
CA GLY A 294 12.16 2.17 6.76
C GLY A 294 11.29 3.43 6.92
N ASP A 295 11.53 4.37 6.02
CA ASP A 295 10.99 5.74 5.96
C ASP A 295 11.22 6.49 7.27
N ILE A 296 12.51 6.65 7.56
CA ILE A 296 13.00 7.10 8.86
C ILE A 296 12.83 8.63 9.01
N GLY A 297 13.04 9.38 7.91
CA GLY A 297 13.08 10.84 7.90
C GLY A 297 14.51 11.38 8.01
N ASP A 298 14.84 12.13 9.07
CA ASP A 298 16.24 12.47 9.36
C ASP A 298 16.96 11.30 10.07
N GLN A 299 17.58 10.50 9.22
CA GLN A 299 18.30 9.27 9.55
C GLN A 299 19.38 9.46 10.61
N LYS A 300 20.09 10.61 10.66
CA LYS A 300 21.18 10.80 11.64
C LYS A 300 20.63 11.06 13.03
N GLY A 301 19.69 12.01 13.16
CA GLY A 301 19.04 12.32 14.43
C GLY A 301 18.27 11.12 14.99
N HIS A 302 17.59 10.38 14.10
CA HIS A 302 16.90 9.16 14.47
C HIS A 302 17.85 8.09 15.02
N PHE A 303 18.96 7.79 14.33
CA PHE A 303 19.95 6.80 14.81
C PHE A 303 20.52 7.17 16.19
N ALA A 304 20.90 8.44 16.38
CA ALA A 304 21.43 8.93 17.66
C ALA A 304 20.42 8.81 18.81
N THR A 305 19.13 8.83 18.51
CA THR A 305 18.07 8.75 19.51
C THR A 305 17.66 7.30 19.80
N MET A 306 17.44 6.48 18.77
CA MET A 306 17.01 5.09 18.94
C MET A 306 18.02 4.23 19.70
N THR A 307 19.32 4.51 19.56
CA THR A 307 20.37 3.79 20.29
C THR A 307 20.31 3.99 21.80
N GLN A 308 19.62 5.03 22.28
CA GLN A 308 19.39 5.28 23.72
C GLN A 308 18.49 4.23 24.37
N ALA A 309 17.76 3.41 23.60
CA ALA A 309 16.98 2.29 24.12
C ALA A 309 17.86 1.17 24.74
N GLY A 310 19.18 1.18 24.51
CA GLY A 310 20.12 0.22 25.10
C GLY A 310 20.02 -1.20 24.51
N LEU A 311 19.39 -1.35 23.34
CA LEU A 311 19.25 -2.61 22.61
C LEU A 311 19.82 -2.47 21.19
N PRO A 312 20.23 -3.60 20.56
CA PRO A 312 20.52 -3.61 19.13
C PRO A 312 19.31 -3.11 18.33
N VAL A 313 19.56 -2.24 17.34
CA VAL A 313 18.53 -1.73 16.44
C VAL A 313 18.90 -2.09 15.01
N TYR A 314 18.04 -2.86 14.33
CA TYR A 314 18.21 -3.24 12.93
C TYR A 314 17.33 -2.34 12.05
N TYR A 315 17.88 -1.82 10.95
CA TYR A 315 17.16 -0.89 10.08
C TYR A 315 16.97 -1.50 8.70
N ALA A 316 15.73 -1.49 8.21
CA ALA A 316 15.42 -1.65 6.79
C ALA A 316 15.34 -0.27 6.14
N ILE A 317 15.76 -0.17 4.88
CA ILE A 317 15.66 1.06 4.10
C ILE A 317 14.25 1.21 3.50
N GLY A 318 13.66 2.39 3.63
CA GLY A 318 12.39 2.75 2.99
C GLY A 318 12.56 3.45 1.64
N ASN A 319 11.48 3.60 0.89
CA ASN A 319 11.55 4.22 -0.44
C ASN A 319 11.87 5.72 -0.39
N HIS A 320 11.59 6.39 0.74
CA HIS A 320 11.98 7.79 0.99
C HIS A 320 13.37 7.92 1.64
N ASP A 321 14.00 6.81 2.00
CA ASP A 321 15.34 6.82 2.58
C ASP A 321 16.48 6.85 1.55
N PHE A 322 16.17 6.62 0.27
CA PHE A 322 17.14 6.72 -0.81
C PHE A 322 17.51 8.18 -1.07
N LYS A 323 18.72 8.56 -0.67
CA LYS A 323 19.24 9.93 -0.77
C LYS A 323 20.48 9.95 -1.65
N ARG A 324 20.79 11.12 -2.21
CA ARG A 324 21.94 11.27 -3.13
C ARG A 324 23.23 10.84 -2.41
N GLY A 325 23.90 9.85 -2.98
CA GLY A 325 25.13 9.27 -2.44
C GLY A 325 26.20 9.03 -3.52
N SER A 326 27.28 8.34 -3.14
CA SER A 326 28.48 8.18 -3.98
C SER A 326 28.35 7.17 -5.12
N TYR A 327 27.46 6.18 -5.01
CA TYR A 327 27.28 5.12 -6.04
C TYR A 327 25.82 4.65 -6.23
N GLY A 328 24.87 5.22 -5.49
CA GLY A 328 23.46 4.85 -5.51
C GLY A 328 22.68 5.61 -4.44
N GLY A 329 21.34 5.57 -4.49
CA GLY A 329 20.47 6.19 -3.49
C GLY A 329 20.63 5.59 -2.09
N GLU A 330 21.07 4.34 -1.98
CA GLU A 330 21.30 3.65 -0.72
C GLU A 330 22.57 4.10 0.00
N ALA A 331 23.55 4.69 -0.71
CA ALA A 331 24.88 4.93 -0.15
C ALA A 331 24.88 5.89 1.05
N PHE A 332 23.92 6.82 1.12
CA PHE A 332 23.76 7.69 2.29
C PHE A 332 23.25 6.93 3.52
N PHE A 333 22.25 6.05 3.33
CA PHE A 333 21.74 5.17 4.37
C PHE A 333 22.84 4.24 4.88
N GLU A 334 23.59 3.64 3.94
CA GLU A 334 24.67 2.69 4.24
C GLU A 334 25.81 3.30 5.05
N LYS A 335 26.05 4.61 4.90
CA LYS A 335 27.02 5.35 5.72
C LYS A 335 26.61 5.45 7.19
N ILE A 336 25.31 5.45 7.48
CA ILE A 336 24.76 5.65 8.84
C ILE A 336 24.47 4.30 9.49
N PHE A 337 23.80 3.40 8.78
CA PHE A 337 23.24 2.16 9.36
C PHE A 337 23.97 0.88 8.94
N GLY A 338 24.81 0.92 7.90
CA GLY A 338 25.42 -0.26 7.31
C GLY A 338 24.60 -0.87 6.16
N PRO A 339 24.83 -2.15 5.81
CA PRO A 339 24.26 -2.76 4.61
C PRO A 339 22.73 -2.72 4.60
N VAL A 340 22.13 -2.48 3.43
CA VAL A 340 20.66 -2.39 3.26
C VAL A 340 19.93 -3.74 3.23
N TYR A 341 20.66 -4.84 3.19
CA TYR A 341 20.15 -6.20 3.40
C TYR A 341 21.21 -7.08 4.04
N PHE A 342 20.77 -7.94 4.95
CA PHE A 342 21.60 -8.85 5.72
C PHE A 342 20.69 -9.81 6.51
N SER A 343 21.27 -10.83 7.15
CA SER A 343 20.52 -11.76 8.00
C SER A 343 21.23 -12.04 9.33
N PHE A 344 20.47 -12.50 10.32
CA PHE A 344 20.95 -12.79 11.66
C PHE A 344 20.03 -13.78 12.39
N ASN A 345 20.50 -14.40 13.47
CA ASN A 345 19.77 -15.45 14.18
C ASN A 345 19.53 -15.13 15.66
N TYR A 346 18.35 -15.49 16.15
CA TYR A 346 18.00 -15.56 17.58
C TYR A 346 17.11 -16.77 17.83
N GLY A 347 17.38 -17.53 18.89
CA GLY A 347 16.48 -18.57 19.39
C GLY A 347 16.01 -19.60 18.36
N GLY A 348 16.86 -19.92 17.37
CA GLY A 348 16.51 -20.85 16.28
C GLY A 348 15.65 -20.25 15.15
N VAL A 349 15.44 -18.93 15.15
CA VAL A 349 14.76 -18.18 14.08
C VAL A 349 15.77 -17.41 13.27
N HIS A 350 15.61 -17.48 11.95
CA HIS A 350 16.39 -16.73 10.99
C HIS A 350 15.68 -15.42 10.63
N PHE A 351 16.32 -14.28 10.88
CA PHE A 351 15.80 -12.95 10.61
C PHE A 351 16.51 -12.35 9.41
N ILE A 352 15.76 -11.76 8.49
CA ILE A 352 16.26 -11.28 7.21
C ILE A 352 15.81 -9.83 7.03
N VAL A 353 16.73 -8.91 6.83
CA VAL A 353 16.45 -7.53 6.45
C VAL A 353 16.63 -7.42 4.93
N LEU A 354 15.63 -6.88 4.24
CA LEU A 354 15.65 -6.68 2.80
C LEU A 354 15.42 -5.21 2.44
N SER A 355 16.18 -4.74 1.46
CA SER A 355 15.98 -3.45 0.80
C SER A 355 14.80 -3.50 -0.14
N TYR A 356 14.14 -2.36 -0.33
CA TYR A 356 13.27 -2.15 -1.47
C TYR A 356 14.06 -1.73 -2.72
N TYR A 357 13.48 -1.86 -3.91
CA TYR A 357 14.15 -1.66 -5.20
C TYR A 357 13.83 -0.34 -5.90
N TYR A 358 13.02 0.50 -5.25
CA TYR A 358 12.57 1.76 -5.80
C TYR A 358 12.69 2.85 -4.74
N GLY A 359 13.53 3.85 -5.03
CA GLY A 359 13.62 5.07 -4.25
C GLY A 359 12.82 6.18 -4.93
N VAL A 360 11.95 6.84 -4.17
CA VAL A 360 11.10 7.93 -4.68
C VAL A 360 11.93 9.16 -4.99
N ASP A 361 12.87 9.50 -4.11
CA ASP A 361 13.68 10.71 -4.24
C ASP A 361 14.92 10.51 -5.11
N VAL A 362 15.60 9.38 -4.93
CA VAL A 362 16.79 8.99 -5.69
C VAL A 362 16.72 7.50 -6.02
N PRO A 363 17.00 7.08 -7.27
CA PRO A 363 17.01 5.66 -7.59
C PRO A 363 18.16 4.93 -6.87
N PRO A 364 17.97 3.64 -6.53
CA PRO A 364 19.07 2.80 -6.03
C PRO A 364 20.17 2.61 -7.07
N SER A 365 21.30 2.05 -6.66
CA SER A 365 22.30 1.54 -7.61
C SER A 365 21.66 0.55 -8.58
N ALA A 366 22.14 0.57 -9.84
CA ALA A 366 21.55 -0.21 -10.92
C ALA A 366 21.63 -1.74 -10.70
N ASP A 367 22.53 -2.20 -9.83
CA ASP A 367 22.79 -3.61 -9.55
C ASP A 367 22.23 -4.09 -8.20
N LEU A 368 21.64 -3.21 -7.38
CA LEU A 368 21.12 -3.54 -6.04
C LEU A 368 20.16 -4.72 -6.07
N GLU A 369 19.23 -4.67 -7.03
CA GLU A 369 18.18 -5.66 -7.20
C GLU A 369 18.73 -7.05 -7.54
N ALA A 370 19.67 -7.10 -8.49
CA ALA A 370 20.35 -8.31 -8.90
C ALA A 370 21.12 -8.97 -7.74
N ARG A 371 21.92 -8.16 -7.03
CA ARG A 371 22.73 -8.62 -5.89
C ARG A 371 21.86 -9.17 -4.77
N GLN A 372 20.86 -8.41 -4.34
CA GLN A 372 19.94 -8.84 -3.29
C GLN A 372 19.19 -10.12 -3.68
N TYR A 373 18.72 -10.25 -4.92
CA TYR A 373 18.03 -11.46 -5.35
C TYR A 373 18.92 -12.70 -5.23
N GLN A 374 20.15 -12.63 -5.73
CA GLN A 374 21.09 -13.76 -5.67
C GLN A 374 21.47 -14.10 -4.23
N TRP A 375 21.80 -13.07 -3.45
CA TRP A 375 22.12 -13.23 -2.03
C TRP A 375 20.96 -13.87 -1.26
N PHE A 376 19.74 -13.35 -1.42
CA PHE A 376 18.57 -13.83 -0.70
C PHE A 376 18.20 -15.26 -1.10
N LYS A 377 18.33 -15.63 -2.38
CA LYS A 377 18.12 -17.00 -2.82
C LYS A 377 19.08 -17.98 -2.10
N GLU A 378 20.34 -17.60 -1.95
CA GLU A 378 21.35 -18.42 -1.28
C GLU A 378 21.15 -18.44 0.25
N ASP A 379 20.82 -17.31 0.86
CA ASP A 379 20.49 -17.19 2.28
C ASP A 379 19.32 -18.13 2.66
N LEU A 380 18.27 -18.14 1.83
CA LEU A 380 17.13 -19.06 1.99
C LEU A 380 17.52 -20.53 1.81
N ARG A 381 18.55 -20.84 1.03
CA ARG A 381 19.04 -22.22 0.86
C ARG A 381 19.81 -22.70 2.08
N LEU A 382 20.64 -21.82 2.65
CA LEU A 382 21.54 -22.13 3.77
C LEU A 382 20.84 -22.16 5.13
N ASN A 383 19.69 -21.48 5.28
CA ASN A 383 19.01 -21.32 6.58
C ASN A 383 17.62 -22.00 6.60
N PRO A 384 17.50 -23.33 6.49
CA PRO A 384 16.23 -24.05 6.58
C PRO A 384 15.64 -23.93 7.99
N GLY A 385 14.46 -23.31 8.12
CA GLY A 385 13.83 -23.11 9.43
C GLY A 385 12.81 -21.97 9.43
N PRO A 386 12.29 -21.60 10.62
CA PRO A 386 11.45 -20.42 10.79
C PRO A 386 12.17 -19.14 10.37
N ARG A 387 11.52 -18.35 9.52
CA ARG A 387 12.10 -17.15 8.90
C ARG A 387 11.19 -15.95 9.08
N ILE A 388 11.74 -14.84 9.54
CA ILE A 388 11.02 -13.56 9.69
C ILE A 388 11.74 -12.49 8.86
N ILE A 389 11.00 -11.86 7.96
CA ILE A 389 11.51 -10.82 7.05
C ILE A 389 11.14 -9.43 7.56
N PHE A 390 12.09 -8.50 7.51
CA PHE A 390 11.91 -7.08 7.73
C PHE A 390 12.18 -6.32 6.44
N ARG A 391 11.21 -5.53 5.98
CA ARG A 391 11.34 -4.69 4.78
C ARG A 391 10.33 -3.57 4.81
N HIS A 392 10.55 -2.52 4.03
CA HIS A 392 9.66 -1.36 4.09
C HIS A 392 8.30 -1.59 3.39
N HIS A 393 8.29 -2.10 2.16
CA HIS A 393 7.06 -2.35 1.38
C HIS A 393 6.42 -3.70 1.73
N PRO A 394 5.10 -3.86 1.76
CA PRO A 394 4.51 -5.20 1.72
C PRO A 394 4.53 -5.78 0.29
N ILE A 395 4.42 -7.11 0.15
CA ILE A 395 4.52 -7.86 -1.13
C ILE A 395 3.44 -7.47 -2.16
N ARG A 396 2.35 -6.83 -1.73
CA ARG A 396 1.13 -6.66 -2.55
C ARG A 396 1.04 -5.35 -3.32
N VAL A 397 1.91 -4.37 -3.04
CA VAL A 397 1.68 -3.00 -3.53
C VAL A 397 2.15 -2.82 -4.98
N PHE A 398 3.18 -3.57 -5.41
CA PHE A 398 3.80 -3.43 -6.74
C PHE A 398 4.41 -4.76 -7.23
N PRO A 399 4.78 -4.88 -8.52
CA PRO A 399 5.58 -6.01 -9.01
C PRO A 399 6.87 -6.13 -8.20
N ASP A 400 7.00 -7.23 -7.46
CA ASP A 400 8.10 -7.48 -6.56
C ASP A 400 8.87 -8.72 -7.01
N PRO A 401 10.12 -8.58 -7.47
CA PRO A 401 10.88 -9.70 -8.00
C PRO A 401 11.21 -10.76 -6.94
N LEU A 402 11.22 -10.40 -5.65
CA LEU A 402 11.43 -11.36 -4.57
C LEU A 402 10.15 -12.14 -4.24
N ALA A 403 8.97 -11.66 -4.66
CA ALA A 403 7.70 -12.28 -4.28
C ALA A 403 7.63 -13.76 -4.66
N LYS A 404 8.23 -14.16 -5.79
CA LYS A 404 8.33 -15.56 -6.21
C LYS A 404 9.07 -16.41 -5.18
N LEU A 405 10.15 -15.89 -4.58
CA LEU A 405 10.93 -16.58 -3.55
C LEU A 405 10.20 -16.60 -2.21
N MET A 406 9.66 -15.48 -1.76
CA MET A 406 8.97 -15.37 -0.46
C MET A 406 7.65 -16.14 -0.41
N LEU A 407 6.94 -16.24 -1.53
CA LEU A 407 5.65 -16.93 -1.63
C LEU A 407 5.77 -18.38 -2.11
N ASP A 408 7.00 -18.88 -2.30
CA ASP A 408 7.24 -20.29 -2.60
C ASP A 408 6.90 -21.13 -1.36
N ARG A 409 5.97 -22.07 -1.55
CA ARG A 409 5.53 -22.99 -0.48
C ARG A 409 6.65 -23.87 0.04
N LYS A 410 7.72 -24.10 -0.74
CA LYS A 410 8.91 -24.86 -0.33
C LYS A 410 9.83 -24.06 0.60
N VAL A 411 9.78 -22.74 0.53
CA VAL A 411 10.68 -21.82 1.25
C VAL A 411 10.08 -21.37 2.59
N ARG A 412 8.77 -21.56 2.81
CA ARG A 412 8.00 -21.27 4.05
C ARG A 412 8.56 -20.12 4.90
N ILE A 413 8.23 -18.89 4.54
CA ILE A 413 8.44 -17.72 5.39
C ILE A 413 7.37 -17.68 6.49
N THR A 414 7.78 -17.49 7.74
CA THR A 414 6.85 -17.42 8.89
C THR A 414 6.15 -16.08 8.93
N ALA A 415 6.90 -14.99 8.83
CA ALA A 415 6.32 -13.66 8.81
C ALA A 415 7.13 -12.63 8.03
N MET A 416 6.47 -11.53 7.69
CA MET A 416 7.05 -10.33 7.13
C MET A 416 6.48 -9.11 7.84
N ILE A 417 7.34 -8.24 8.37
CA ILE A 417 6.95 -7.00 9.04
C ILE A 417 7.36 -5.80 8.17
N SER A 418 6.45 -4.85 7.96
CA SER A 418 6.61 -3.70 7.06
C SER A 418 5.93 -2.41 7.54
N GLY A 419 6.19 -1.27 6.87
CA GLY A 419 5.72 0.06 7.31
C GLY A 419 4.97 0.92 6.28
N HIS A 420 5.27 0.76 4.99
CA HIS A 420 4.91 1.66 3.88
C HIS A 420 3.45 2.16 3.80
N THR A 421 2.48 1.41 4.31
CA THR A 421 1.06 1.74 4.14
C THR A 421 0.52 2.70 5.19
N HIS A 422 1.29 3.01 6.25
CA HIS A 422 0.84 3.78 7.42
C HIS A 422 -0.49 3.27 7.99
N VAL A 423 -0.70 1.95 8.08
CA VAL A 423 -1.88 1.35 8.71
C VAL A 423 -1.49 0.36 9.81
N THR A 424 -2.45 0.00 10.67
CA THR A 424 -2.25 -1.06 11.66
C THR A 424 -3.01 -2.30 11.28
N GLN A 425 -2.30 -3.29 10.76
CA GLN A 425 -2.91 -4.48 10.20
C GLN A 425 -2.00 -5.72 10.26
N ALA A 426 -2.61 -6.90 10.40
CA ALA A 426 -1.97 -8.18 10.12
C ALA A 426 -2.83 -9.04 9.19
N ARG A 427 -2.19 -9.80 8.30
CA ARG A 427 -2.83 -10.69 7.33
C ARG A 427 -2.07 -12.01 7.21
N LEU A 428 -2.75 -13.02 6.68
CA LEU A 428 -2.13 -14.29 6.29
C LEU A 428 -2.09 -14.38 4.76
N ILE A 429 -0.91 -14.60 4.19
CA ILE A 429 -0.69 -14.74 2.74
C ILE A 429 0.04 -16.05 2.49
N ARG A 430 -0.64 -17.05 1.92
CA ARG A 430 -0.04 -18.36 1.60
C ARG A 430 0.73 -19.00 2.77
N GLY A 431 0.26 -18.80 4.00
CA GLY A 431 0.89 -19.32 5.22
C GLY A 431 1.90 -18.38 5.90
N MET A 432 2.27 -17.27 5.26
CA MET A 432 3.11 -16.22 5.84
C MET A 432 2.26 -15.14 6.50
N VAL A 433 2.58 -14.78 7.75
CA VAL A 433 1.95 -13.63 8.44
C VAL A 433 2.59 -12.34 7.95
N THR A 434 1.81 -11.40 7.43
CA THR A 434 2.29 -10.05 7.11
C THR A 434 1.72 -9.05 8.09
N ALA A 435 2.55 -8.21 8.73
CA ALA A 435 2.07 -7.24 9.71
C ALA A 435 2.70 -5.85 9.55
N GLU A 436 1.88 -4.84 9.81
CA GLU A 436 2.18 -3.42 9.70
C GLU A 436 1.58 -2.69 10.90
N CYS A 437 2.17 -1.55 11.27
CA CYS A 437 1.70 -0.74 12.40
C CYS A 437 1.74 0.74 12.03
N ALA A 438 0.80 1.49 12.60
CA ALA A 438 0.79 2.94 12.54
C ALA A 438 2.14 3.52 13.01
N PRO A 439 2.64 4.59 12.37
CA PRO A 439 3.81 5.33 12.84
C PRO A 439 3.67 5.74 14.30
N PRO A 440 4.71 5.57 15.13
CA PRO A 440 4.66 5.92 16.54
C PRO A 440 4.61 7.44 16.78
N GLU A 441 5.01 8.27 15.81
CA GLU A 441 5.02 9.74 15.96
C GLU A 441 3.63 10.35 15.75
N LYS A 442 2.89 9.85 14.76
CA LYS A 442 1.73 10.57 14.19
C LYS A 442 0.47 9.74 13.98
N GLY A 443 0.52 8.43 14.20
CA GLY A 443 -0.61 7.55 13.90
C GLY A 443 -0.77 7.29 12.41
N ALA A 444 -1.84 6.59 12.07
CA ALA A 444 -2.06 6.03 10.73
C ALA A 444 -3.07 6.82 9.89
N VAL A 445 -2.98 6.64 8.57
CA VAL A 445 -3.96 7.17 7.61
C VAL A 445 -5.34 6.51 7.76
N ASP A 446 -5.39 5.31 8.35
CA ASP A 446 -6.63 4.61 8.70
C ASP A 446 -7.18 5.00 10.09
N HIS A 447 -6.77 6.16 10.63
CA HIS A 447 -7.14 6.62 11.97
C HIS A 447 -6.71 5.68 13.11
N SER A 448 -5.86 4.67 12.85
CA SER A 448 -5.27 3.89 13.95
C SER A 448 -4.42 4.81 14.83
N PRO A 449 -4.51 4.65 16.16
CA PRO A 449 -3.64 5.38 17.07
C PRO A 449 -2.17 5.06 16.76
N ARG A 450 -1.30 6.01 17.06
CA ARG A 450 0.15 5.80 16.99
C ARG A 450 0.57 4.63 17.88
N GLY A 451 1.54 3.85 17.42
CA GLY A 451 2.01 2.68 18.15
C GLY A 451 3.22 2.00 17.49
N PHE A 452 3.54 0.82 17.98
CA PHE A 452 4.58 -0.07 17.43
C PHE A 452 4.21 -1.54 17.70
N LEU A 453 4.81 -2.48 16.99
CA LEU A 453 4.53 -3.90 17.22
C LEU A 453 5.42 -4.47 18.32
N LYS A 454 4.84 -5.33 19.15
CA LYS A 454 5.56 -6.32 19.94
C LYS A 454 5.37 -7.68 19.28
N CYS A 455 6.47 -8.33 18.96
CA CYS A 455 6.48 -9.67 18.37
C CYS A 455 7.18 -10.64 19.31
N GLU A 456 6.58 -11.81 19.52
CA GLU A 456 7.11 -12.87 20.38
C GLU A 456 7.11 -14.17 19.59
N TYR A 457 8.26 -14.81 19.47
CA TYR A 457 8.40 -16.11 18.83
C TYR A 457 8.89 -17.15 19.85
N ASP A 458 8.18 -18.26 19.96
CA ASP A 458 8.55 -19.42 20.77
C ASP A 458 8.09 -20.73 20.10
N GLU A 459 8.10 -21.84 20.86
CA GLU A 459 7.66 -23.16 20.40
C GLU A 459 6.19 -23.20 19.91
N LYS A 460 5.34 -22.25 20.32
CA LYS A 460 3.95 -22.11 19.88
C LYS A 460 3.81 -21.29 18.60
N GLY A 461 4.90 -20.71 18.11
CA GLY A 461 4.96 -19.89 16.91
C GLY A 461 5.02 -18.39 17.20
N LEU A 462 4.64 -17.59 16.20
CA LEU A 462 4.69 -16.13 16.28
C LEU A 462 3.41 -15.53 16.84
N ASN A 463 3.53 -14.72 17.88
CA ASN A 463 2.50 -13.83 18.38
C ASN A 463 2.87 -12.36 18.09
N ILE A 464 1.89 -11.58 17.63
CA ILE A 464 2.06 -10.16 17.31
C ILE A 464 0.99 -9.36 18.04
N ALA A 465 1.41 -8.32 18.76
CA ALA A 465 0.53 -7.38 19.44
C ALA A 465 0.89 -5.94 19.08
N VAL A 466 -0.12 -5.09 18.95
CA VAL A 466 0.07 -3.63 18.77
C VAL A 466 0.20 -3.00 20.14
N ILE A 467 1.27 -2.27 20.37
CA ILE A 467 1.47 -1.47 21.58
C ILE A 467 1.12 -0.02 21.25
N ASN A 468 0.02 0.44 21.83
CA ASN A 468 -0.38 1.84 21.79
C ASN A 468 0.04 2.49 23.11
N PRO A 469 1.06 3.36 23.11
CA PRO A 469 1.56 3.98 24.34
C PRO A 469 0.64 5.09 24.86
N VAL A 470 -0.41 5.45 24.12
CA VAL A 470 -1.38 6.46 24.54
C VAL A 470 -2.11 6.02 25.82
N THR A 471 -1.76 6.64 26.96
CA THR A 471 -2.70 6.82 28.06
C THR A 471 -3.80 7.73 27.57
N PHE A 472 -5.01 7.18 27.41
CA PHE A 472 -6.20 7.99 27.16
C PHE A 472 -6.25 9.10 28.21
N ARG A 473 -6.35 10.37 27.77
CA ARG A 473 -6.71 11.44 28.70
C ARG A 473 -8.03 11.01 29.36
N PRO A 474 -8.13 10.98 30.71
CA PRO A 474 -9.40 10.67 31.35
C PRO A 474 -10.44 11.65 30.82
N GLY A 475 -11.47 11.10 30.15
CA GLY A 475 -12.60 11.89 29.70
C GLY A 475 -13.36 12.47 30.89
N PRO A 476 -14.31 13.40 30.67
CA PRO A 476 -15.13 13.95 31.73
C PRO A 476 -15.73 12.84 32.61
N GLU A 477 -15.85 13.12 33.90
CA GLU A 477 -16.51 12.19 34.80
C GLU A 477 -18.02 12.20 34.60
N VAL A 478 -18.63 11.05 34.85
CA VAL A 478 -20.09 10.90 34.80
C VAL A 478 -20.68 11.79 35.89
N ASP A 479 -21.64 12.63 35.52
CA ASP A 479 -22.36 13.47 36.47
C ASP A 479 -23.43 12.62 37.18
N PRO A 480 -23.29 12.38 38.49
CA PRO A 480 -24.27 11.60 39.25
C PRO A 480 -25.65 12.27 39.27
N ALA A 481 -25.73 13.59 39.09
CA ALA A 481 -26.96 14.37 39.06
C ALA A 481 -27.57 14.51 37.65
N ALA A 482 -27.03 13.83 36.64
CA ALA A 482 -27.64 13.81 35.31
C ALA A 482 -28.98 13.03 35.34
N GLU A 483 -30.00 13.58 34.68
CA GLU A 483 -31.31 12.92 34.56
C GLU A 483 -31.22 11.59 33.77
N PRO A 484 -32.14 10.64 33.98
CA PRO A 484 -32.22 9.42 33.17
C PRO A 484 -32.40 9.73 31.69
N VAL A 485 -31.70 9.00 30.81
CA VAL A 485 -31.85 9.18 29.36
C VAL A 485 -33.25 8.70 28.96
N LYS A 486 -34.02 9.60 28.35
CA LYS A 486 -35.29 9.27 27.69
C LYS A 486 -35.08 9.36 26.18
N LEU A 487 -35.27 8.24 25.49
CA LEU A 487 -35.28 8.23 24.03
C LEU A 487 -36.66 8.66 23.54
N HIS A 488 -36.68 9.56 22.57
CA HIS A 488 -37.90 10.05 21.92
C HIS A 488 -38.15 9.36 20.57
N GLY A 489 -37.18 8.61 20.07
CA GLY A 489 -37.28 7.81 18.85
C GLY A 489 -35.96 7.11 18.52
N ASP A 490 -36.01 6.27 17.49
CA ASP A 490 -34.86 5.55 16.98
C ASP A 490 -34.02 6.41 16.01
N TRP A 491 -32.72 6.12 15.97
CA TRP A 491 -31.76 6.56 14.96
C TRP A 491 -31.17 5.32 14.27
N PRO A 492 -31.95 4.63 13.42
CA PRO A 492 -31.70 3.24 13.08
C PRO A 492 -30.58 3.04 12.04
N GLN A 493 -30.08 4.10 11.41
CA GLN A 493 -29.05 4.02 10.39
C GLN A 493 -28.22 5.31 10.30
N PHE A 494 -27.19 5.31 9.46
CA PHE A 494 -26.31 6.47 9.27
C PHE A 494 -27.11 7.73 8.91
N ARG A 495 -26.92 8.80 9.70
CA ARG A 495 -27.65 10.07 9.56
C ARG A 495 -29.18 9.92 9.65
N ARG A 496 -29.67 9.02 10.51
CA ARG A 496 -31.05 8.76 10.92
C ARG A 496 -31.92 8.07 9.87
N THR A 497 -31.99 8.64 8.67
CA THR A 497 -32.90 8.21 7.60
C THR A 497 -32.14 7.77 6.36
N ALA A 498 -32.81 7.06 5.45
CA ALA A 498 -32.22 6.70 4.16
C ALA A 498 -31.88 7.92 3.29
N GLY A 499 -32.53 9.06 3.54
CA GLY A 499 -32.27 10.37 2.92
C GLY A 499 -31.17 11.20 3.60
N ARG A 500 -30.70 10.78 4.79
CA ARG A 500 -29.56 11.36 5.54
C ARG A 500 -29.70 12.83 5.92
N ASP A 501 -30.89 13.25 6.29
CA ASP A 501 -31.14 14.57 6.88
C ASP A 501 -30.20 14.89 8.06
N GLY A 502 -29.88 13.89 8.89
CA GLY A 502 -28.85 14.01 9.93
C GLY A 502 -29.26 14.92 11.10
N SER A 503 -30.56 15.07 11.35
CA SER A 503 -31.15 15.86 12.43
C SER A 503 -32.14 15.04 13.25
N SER A 504 -32.34 15.41 14.53
CA SER A 504 -33.40 14.87 15.40
C SER A 504 -34.46 15.95 15.62
N PRO A 505 -35.76 15.61 15.73
CA PRO A 505 -36.77 16.56 16.20
C PRO A 505 -36.62 16.91 17.70
N ASP A 506 -35.75 16.21 18.43
CA ASP A 506 -35.57 16.42 19.87
C ASP A 506 -34.96 17.79 20.18
N GLN A 507 -35.53 18.46 21.18
CA GLN A 507 -35.01 19.71 21.69
C GLN A 507 -33.99 19.46 22.79
N LEU A 508 -32.79 20.01 22.63
CA LEU A 508 -31.74 19.89 23.64
C LEU A 508 -31.93 20.93 24.75
N LYS A 509 -32.00 20.45 26.00
CA LYS A 509 -31.92 21.31 27.19
C LYS A 509 -30.45 21.46 27.59
N LEU A 510 -29.93 22.68 27.49
CA LEU A 510 -28.56 23.01 27.89
C LEU A 510 -28.49 23.41 29.38
N PRO A 511 -27.34 23.19 30.06
CA PRO A 511 -26.13 22.52 29.56
C PRO A 511 -26.28 20.99 29.51
N LEU A 512 -25.59 20.35 28.56
CA LEU A 512 -25.53 18.88 28.51
C LEU A 512 -24.68 18.35 29.67
N ARG A 513 -25.12 17.24 30.29
CA ARG A 513 -24.40 16.54 31.37
C ARG A 513 -24.03 15.13 30.92
N LEU A 514 -22.79 14.70 31.19
CA LEU A 514 -22.35 13.35 30.84
C LEU A 514 -23.03 12.32 31.74
N ARG A 515 -23.96 11.53 31.18
CA ARG A 515 -24.70 10.52 31.95
C ARG A 515 -24.00 9.17 32.06
N TRP A 516 -23.36 8.73 30.99
CA TRP A 516 -22.59 7.48 30.99
C TRP A 516 -21.52 7.52 29.90
N LYS A 517 -20.48 6.71 30.10
CA LYS A 517 -19.42 6.42 29.11
C LYS A 517 -19.17 4.92 29.12
N ALA A 518 -19.01 4.32 27.95
CA ALA A 518 -18.76 2.88 27.81
C ALA A 518 -17.52 2.64 26.95
N LYS A 519 -16.72 1.64 27.31
CA LYS A 519 -15.55 1.22 26.53
C LYS A 519 -15.97 0.15 25.54
N THR A 520 -15.67 0.36 24.26
CA THR A 520 -15.91 -0.66 23.23
C THR A 520 -14.87 -1.79 23.30
N PRO A 521 -15.25 -3.04 22.99
CA PRO A 521 -14.32 -4.17 22.94
C PRO A 521 -13.24 -4.09 21.84
N GLY A 522 -13.43 -3.21 20.85
CA GLY A 522 -12.50 -2.98 19.75
C GLY A 522 -12.50 -1.53 19.29
N ARG A 523 -11.66 -1.22 18.31
CA ARG A 523 -11.53 0.14 17.75
C ARG A 523 -12.72 0.48 16.86
N ILE A 524 -13.06 1.75 16.77
CA ILE A 524 -14.14 2.27 15.90
C ILE A 524 -13.47 3.00 14.73
N TYR A 525 -13.86 2.69 13.48
CA TYR A 525 -13.46 3.43 12.28
C TYR A 525 -14.54 4.48 11.94
N ALA A 526 -15.10 4.42 10.74
CA ALA A 526 -16.22 5.23 10.26
C ALA A 526 -17.60 4.61 10.62
N SER A 527 -17.71 4.03 11.82
CA SER A 527 -18.97 3.47 12.33
C SER A 527 -19.58 4.43 13.34
N SER A 528 -20.59 5.18 12.93
CA SER A 528 -21.42 5.93 13.86
C SER A 528 -22.31 4.96 14.64
N PRO A 529 -22.56 5.18 15.94
CA PRO A 529 -23.55 4.40 16.67
C PRO A 529 -24.93 4.62 16.06
N ILE A 530 -25.75 3.58 16.06
CA ILE A 530 -27.19 3.66 15.80
C ILE A 530 -27.95 3.52 17.13
N ILE A 531 -29.13 4.12 17.19
CA ILE A 531 -30.07 3.96 18.30
C ILE A 531 -31.26 3.20 17.78
N ALA A 532 -31.54 2.02 18.33
CA ALA A 532 -32.71 1.24 17.96
C ALA A 532 -33.19 0.39 19.13
N GLY A 533 -34.49 0.38 19.41
CA GLY A 533 -35.08 -0.48 20.43
C GLY A 533 -34.42 -0.32 21.81
N ASN A 534 -34.28 0.92 22.29
CA ASN A 534 -33.63 1.28 23.56
C ASN A 534 -32.15 0.89 23.71
N ARG A 535 -31.45 0.70 22.58
CA ARG A 535 -30.05 0.32 22.55
C ARG A 535 -29.21 1.29 21.76
N VAL A 536 -27.98 1.51 22.22
CA VAL A 536 -26.90 2.08 21.41
C VAL A 536 -26.11 0.93 20.83
N ILE A 537 -26.07 0.82 19.51
CA ILE A 537 -25.45 -0.31 18.80
C ILE A 537 -24.33 0.22 17.93
N ILE A 538 -23.15 -0.38 18.03
CA ILE A 538 -21.95 0.08 17.34
C ILE A 538 -21.08 -1.08 16.88
N ALA A 539 -20.46 -0.91 15.72
CA ALA A 539 -19.52 -1.86 15.18
C ALA A 539 -18.08 -1.48 15.53
N SER A 540 -17.25 -2.50 15.72
CA SER A 540 -15.82 -2.37 15.98
C SER A 540 -15.02 -3.16 14.96
N LEU A 541 -13.83 -2.65 14.65
CA LEU A 541 -12.84 -3.32 13.82
C LEU A 541 -11.77 -4.00 14.67
N ASP A 542 -11.16 -5.03 14.09
CA ASP A 542 -9.92 -5.62 14.54
C ASP A 542 -9.15 -6.16 13.33
N ASP A 543 -8.27 -5.34 12.78
CA ASP A 543 -7.40 -5.69 11.66
C ASP A 543 -6.13 -6.43 12.12
N THR A 544 -6.03 -6.87 13.38
CA THR A 544 -4.95 -7.74 13.85
C THR A 544 -5.23 -9.21 13.50
N MET A 545 -4.30 -10.11 13.84
CA MET A 545 -4.51 -11.53 13.59
C MET A 545 -5.65 -12.16 14.41
N ALA A 546 -6.06 -11.52 15.51
CA ALA A 546 -7.15 -12.01 16.33
C ALA A 546 -8.51 -11.97 15.60
N LYS A 547 -8.66 -11.12 14.57
CA LYS A 547 -9.88 -10.96 13.77
C LYS A 547 -11.13 -10.96 14.66
N ALA A 548 -11.14 -10.09 15.66
CA ALA A 548 -12.25 -9.95 16.61
C ALA A 548 -13.18 -8.78 16.28
N GLY A 549 -13.34 -8.45 14.98
CA GLY A 549 -14.32 -7.47 14.52
C GLY A 549 -15.70 -7.85 15.04
N SER A 550 -16.43 -6.91 15.64
CA SER A 550 -17.63 -7.23 16.41
C SER A 550 -18.69 -6.14 16.36
N VAL A 551 -19.94 -6.52 16.64
CA VAL A 551 -21.03 -5.58 16.91
C VAL A 551 -21.38 -5.70 18.40
N SER A 552 -21.56 -4.56 19.06
CA SER A 552 -21.92 -4.50 20.48
C SER A 552 -23.17 -3.64 20.67
N ALA A 553 -24.08 -4.07 21.54
CA ALA A 553 -25.22 -3.27 21.97
C ALA A 553 -25.11 -2.93 23.45
N TYR A 554 -25.41 -1.67 23.75
CA TYR A 554 -25.44 -1.12 25.10
C TYR A 554 -26.85 -0.65 25.41
N ASN A 555 -27.25 -0.75 26.67
CA ASN A 555 -28.48 -0.12 27.13
C ASN A 555 -28.34 1.40 27.00
N ALA A 556 -29.27 2.05 26.29
CA ALA A 556 -29.19 3.48 26.04
C ALA A 556 -29.31 4.35 27.32
N ALA A 557 -29.93 3.81 28.38
CA ALA A 557 -30.17 4.52 29.63
C ALA A 557 -28.92 4.63 30.51
N ASP A 558 -28.12 3.56 30.59
CA ASP A 558 -27.01 3.47 31.54
C ASP A 558 -25.66 3.03 30.92
N GLY A 559 -25.62 2.76 29.61
CA GLY A 559 -24.40 2.39 28.91
C GLY A 559 -23.88 0.99 29.22
N LYS A 560 -24.64 0.14 29.92
CA LYS A 560 -24.22 -1.25 30.19
C LYS A 560 -24.23 -2.08 28.91
N LEU A 561 -23.15 -2.84 28.71
CA LEU A 561 -23.06 -3.80 27.60
C LEU A 561 -24.13 -4.89 27.79
N LEU A 562 -25.02 -5.03 26.82
CA LEU A 562 -26.07 -6.05 26.80
C LEU A 562 -25.61 -7.32 26.09
N TRP A 563 -25.04 -7.17 24.90
CA TRP A 563 -24.50 -8.27 24.12
C TRP A 563 -23.36 -7.82 23.22
N ARG A 564 -22.50 -8.78 22.85
CA ARG A 564 -21.43 -8.62 21.86
C ARG A 564 -21.42 -9.84 20.94
N THR A 565 -21.40 -9.58 19.64
CA THR A 565 -21.29 -10.63 18.63
C THR A 565 -20.02 -10.44 17.82
N VAL A 566 -19.11 -11.42 17.89
CA VAL A 566 -17.91 -11.43 17.04
C VAL A 566 -18.31 -11.86 15.63
N ILE A 567 -18.09 -10.96 14.68
CA ILE A 567 -18.34 -11.18 13.25
C ILE A 567 -17.14 -11.91 12.63
N GLY A 568 -15.93 -11.61 13.12
CA GLY A 568 -14.67 -12.10 12.60
C GLY A 568 -13.94 -10.97 11.87
N PRO A 569 -14.21 -10.77 10.56
CA PRO A 569 -13.66 -9.63 9.84
C PRO A 569 -14.13 -8.30 10.42
N SER A 570 -13.30 -7.27 10.29
CA SER A 570 -13.61 -5.92 10.75
C SER A 570 -14.92 -5.40 10.16
N VAL A 571 -15.67 -4.65 10.96
CA VAL A 571 -16.83 -3.88 10.49
C VAL A 571 -16.50 -2.41 10.66
N LYS A 572 -16.20 -1.74 9.54
CA LYS A 572 -15.64 -0.38 9.53
C LYS A 572 -16.69 0.72 9.32
N HIS A 573 -17.95 0.35 9.09
CA HIS A 573 -19.01 1.26 8.63
C HIS A 573 -20.21 1.24 9.56
N THR A 574 -21.07 2.25 9.42
CA THR A 574 -22.30 2.38 10.21
C THR A 574 -23.29 1.27 9.85
N LEU A 575 -23.95 0.72 10.87
CA LEU A 575 -24.96 -0.33 10.76
C LEU A 575 -26.33 0.25 10.35
N ALA A 576 -27.28 -0.62 10.03
CA ALA A 576 -28.68 -0.25 9.85
C ALA A 576 -29.59 -1.15 10.69
N SER A 577 -30.81 -0.71 11.00
CA SER A 577 -31.79 -1.47 11.79
C SER A 577 -33.21 -1.29 11.25
N ASP A 578 -34.01 -2.34 11.33
CA ASP A 578 -35.48 -2.29 11.11
C ASP A 578 -36.28 -2.27 12.43
N GLY A 579 -35.59 -2.08 13.57
CA GLY A 579 -36.16 -2.14 14.91
C GLY A 579 -36.26 -3.56 15.49
N LYS A 580 -36.03 -4.62 14.68
CA LYS A 580 -36.00 -6.03 15.12
C LYS A 580 -34.65 -6.69 14.84
N ARG A 581 -33.94 -6.23 13.81
CA ARG A 581 -32.69 -6.78 13.33
C ARG A 581 -31.68 -5.67 13.10
N VAL A 582 -30.41 -6.00 13.27
CA VAL A 582 -29.27 -5.13 12.97
C VAL A 582 -28.53 -5.69 11.77
N TYR A 583 -28.33 -4.86 10.75
CA TYR A 583 -27.69 -5.20 9.48
C TYR A 583 -26.31 -4.55 9.37
N GLY A 584 -25.37 -5.28 8.79
CA GLY A 584 -24.03 -4.77 8.52
C GLY A 584 -23.30 -5.55 7.43
N ALA A 585 -22.17 -5.00 7.00
CA ALA A 585 -21.21 -5.66 6.13
C ALA A 585 -19.80 -5.49 6.69
N ALA A 586 -19.04 -6.59 6.70
CA ALA A 586 -17.65 -6.60 7.07
C ALA A 586 -16.75 -6.28 5.87
N VAL A 587 -15.49 -5.94 6.14
CA VAL A 587 -14.50 -5.46 5.16
C VAL A 587 -14.13 -6.44 4.05
N ASP A 588 -14.47 -7.72 4.21
CA ASP A 588 -14.24 -8.77 3.21
C ASP A 588 -15.49 -9.08 2.39
N GLY A 589 -16.60 -8.35 2.59
CA GLY A 589 -17.86 -8.58 1.89
C GLY A 589 -18.81 -9.55 2.60
N LEU A 590 -18.53 -9.93 3.85
CA LEU A 590 -19.49 -10.68 4.65
C LEU A 590 -20.64 -9.77 5.12
N ALA A 591 -21.80 -9.88 4.46
CA ALA A 591 -23.03 -9.26 4.93
C ALA A 591 -23.69 -10.11 6.02
N PHE A 592 -24.33 -9.49 7.01
CA PHE A 592 -24.99 -10.19 8.10
C PHE A 592 -26.23 -9.46 8.64
N ALA A 593 -27.10 -10.22 9.31
CA ALA A 593 -28.10 -9.69 10.22
C ALA A 593 -28.00 -10.33 11.59
N LEU A 594 -28.21 -9.53 12.62
CA LEU A 594 -28.29 -9.95 14.02
C LEU A 594 -29.68 -9.67 14.57
N ASP A 595 -30.15 -10.50 15.48
CA ASP A 595 -31.30 -10.21 16.33
C ASP A 595 -30.97 -9.02 17.26
N ILE A 596 -31.86 -8.03 17.34
CA ILE A 596 -31.58 -6.81 18.12
C ILE A 596 -31.57 -7.07 19.64
N GLU A 597 -32.34 -8.04 20.12
CA GLU A 597 -32.53 -8.27 21.55
C GLU A 597 -31.33 -8.97 22.17
N ASN A 598 -30.78 -9.96 21.47
CA ASN A 598 -29.72 -10.84 22.01
C ASN A 598 -28.46 -10.95 21.13
N GLY A 599 -28.42 -10.29 19.97
CA GLY A 599 -27.25 -10.27 19.09
C GLY A 599 -27.00 -11.57 18.32
N LYS A 600 -27.90 -12.57 18.39
CA LYS A 600 -27.76 -13.83 17.65
C LYS A 600 -27.69 -13.56 16.15
N VAL A 601 -26.77 -14.22 15.48
CA VAL A 601 -26.66 -14.17 14.01
C VAL A 601 -27.90 -14.82 13.41
N LEU A 602 -28.69 -14.06 12.67
CA LEU A 602 -29.86 -14.55 11.94
C LEU A 602 -29.47 -15.11 10.58
N TRP A 603 -28.56 -14.42 9.87
CA TRP A 603 -27.99 -14.89 8.63
C TRP A 603 -26.63 -14.23 8.35
N ARG A 604 -25.85 -14.88 7.48
CA ARG A 604 -24.58 -14.41 6.91
C ARG A 604 -24.54 -14.75 5.42
N ASN A 605 -24.14 -13.82 4.58
CA ASN A 605 -24.03 -14.02 3.14
C ASN A 605 -22.81 -13.30 2.58
N GLN A 606 -22.00 -14.00 1.78
CA GLN A 606 -20.86 -13.39 1.09
C GLN A 606 -21.35 -12.62 -0.13
N VAL A 607 -21.25 -11.29 -0.09
CA VAL A 607 -21.73 -10.43 -1.19
C VAL A 607 -20.63 -9.98 -2.14
N SER A 608 -19.37 -10.24 -1.82
CA SER A 608 -18.20 -10.00 -2.65
C SER A 608 -17.04 -10.86 -2.18
N ASP A 609 -16.21 -11.33 -3.10
CA ASP A 609 -14.97 -12.08 -2.87
C ASP A 609 -13.72 -11.18 -2.98
N TYR A 610 -13.93 -9.90 -3.31
CA TYR A 610 -12.86 -8.95 -3.59
C TYR A 610 -12.31 -8.34 -2.30
N PHE A 611 -11.02 -8.59 -2.06
CA PHE A 611 -10.24 -7.90 -1.04
C PHE A 611 -9.67 -6.62 -1.63
N ASP A 612 -10.31 -5.48 -1.36
CA ASP A 612 -9.75 -4.18 -1.71
C ASP A 612 -8.53 -3.85 -0.81
N ILE A 613 -7.59 -3.08 -1.33
CA ILE A 613 -6.36 -2.67 -0.65
C ILE A 613 -6.66 -1.96 0.69
N ASP A 614 -7.78 -1.23 0.75
CA ASP A 614 -8.20 -0.44 1.91
C ASP A 614 -9.23 -1.16 2.82
N GLY A 615 -9.81 -2.27 2.35
CA GLY A 615 -10.82 -3.03 3.08
C GLY A 615 -12.03 -2.18 3.51
N LEU A 616 -12.60 -1.39 2.61
CA LEU A 616 -13.75 -0.53 2.90
C LEU A 616 -14.99 -1.05 2.16
N TYR A 617 -16.15 -1.05 2.84
CA TYR A 617 -17.47 -1.16 2.22
C TYR A 617 -18.22 0.15 2.44
N SER A 618 -19.39 0.31 1.87
CA SER A 618 -20.26 1.43 2.21
C SER A 618 -21.18 1.05 3.38
N PRO A 619 -21.60 2.01 4.24
CA PRO A 619 -22.68 1.79 5.18
C PRO A 619 -23.90 1.14 4.53
N CYS A 620 -24.56 0.25 5.29
CA CYS A 620 -25.81 -0.36 4.85
C CYS A 620 -26.92 0.69 4.87
N THR A 621 -27.76 0.70 3.83
CA THR A 621 -28.92 1.57 3.77
C THR A 621 -30.18 0.74 3.72
N LEU A 622 -31.07 0.97 4.68
CA LEU A 622 -32.37 0.32 4.74
C LEU A 622 -33.46 1.33 4.36
N SER A 623 -34.28 0.95 3.39
CA SER A 623 -35.48 1.69 3.02
C SER A 623 -36.61 0.70 2.75
N GLU A 624 -37.75 0.91 3.41
CA GLU A 624 -38.89 -0.01 3.40
C GLU A 624 -38.48 -1.42 3.84
N ASN A 625 -38.37 -2.37 2.89
CA ASN A 625 -37.93 -3.74 3.09
C ASN A 625 -36.81 -4.14 2.11
N ARG A 626 -35.93 -3.19 1.79
CA ARG A 626 -34.79 -3.36 0.88
C ARG A 626 -33.51 -2.94 1.56
N LEU A 627 -32.54 -3.85 1.64
CA LEU A 627 -31.24 -3.61 2.22
C LEU A 627 -30.22 -3.40 1.10
N TRP A 628 -29.56 -2.26 1.08
CA TRP A 628 -28.54 -1.92 0.09
C TRP A 628 -27.16 -1.89 0.73
N ILE A 629 -26.21 -2.57 0.09
CA ILE A 629 -24.81 -2.62 0.50
C ILE A 629 -23.97 -2.20 -0.70
N GLY A 630 -23.16 -1.15 -0.51
CA GLY A 630 -22.18 -0.70 -1.50
C GLY A 630 -20.78 -1.24 -1.18
N GLY A 631 -19.89 -1.20 -2.16
CA GLY A 631 -18.51 -1.68 -2.09
C GLY A 631 -17.86 -1.52 -3.44
N ASN A 632 -17.22 -2.58 -3.95
CA ASN A 632 -16.90 -2.71 -5.38
C ASN A 632 -18.14 -2.88 -6.27
N ARG A 633 -19.30 -3.21 -5.67
CA ARG A 633 -20.60 -3.40 -6.32
C ARG A 633 -21.73 -2.83 -5.47
N LEU A 634 -22.82 -2.40 -6.11
CA LEU A 634 -24.07 -2.09 -5.42
C LEU A 634 -24.95 -3.35 -5.41
N THR A 635 -25.26 -3.84 -4.22
CA THR A 635 -26.00 -5.09 -4.02
C THR A 635 -27.27 -4.82 -3.20
N GLU A 636 -28.40 -5.28 -3.70
CA GLU A 636 -29.65 -5.33 -2.93
C GLU A 636 -29.81 -6.73 -2.34
N LEU A 637 -30.07 -6.77 -1.04
CA LEU A 637 -30.39 -7.97 -0.29
C LEU A 637 -31.83 -7.93 0.22
N ASN A 638 -32.44 -9.11 0.29
CA ASN A 638 -33.66 -9.30 1.06
C ASN A 638 -33.30 -9.23 2.57
N PRO A 639 -33.86 -8.30 3.36
CA PRO A 639 -33.46 -8.13 4.76
C PRO A 639 -33.73 -9.36 5.63
N ALA A 640 -34.79 -10.11 5.38
CA ALA A 640 -35.17 -11.27 6.19
C ALA A 640 -34.22 -12.48 5.99
N THR A 641 -33.69 -12.67 4.78
CA THR A 641 -32.91 -13.88 4.42
C THR A 641 -31.46 -13.59 4.06
N GLY A 642 -31.13 -12.32 3.78
CA GLY A 642 -29.85 -11.88 3.25
C GLY A 642 -29.55 -12.36 1.83
N LYS A 643 -30.50 -13.01 1.14
CA LYS A 643 -30.33 -13.44 -0.25
C LYS A 643 -30.19 -12.22 -1.16
N ILE A 644 -29.26 -12.31 -2.11
CA ILE A 644 -29.07 -11.28 -3.13
C ILE A 644 -30.31 -11.25 -4.02
N VAL A 645 -30.97 -10.10 -4.06
CA VAL A 645 -32.09 -9.83 -4.97
C VAL A 645 -31.54 -9.38 -6.32
N ARG A 646 -30.53 -8.50 -6.31
CA ARG A 646 -29.81 -8.06 -7.51
C ARG A 646 -28.47 -7.45 -7.17
N ARG A 647 -27.62 -7.33 -8.18
CA ARG A 647 -26.27 -6.78 -8.10
C ARG A 647 -25.96 -6.02 -9.39
N ASP A 648 -25.36 -4.84 -9.26
CA ASP A 648 -24.82 -4.09 -10.40
C ASP A 648 -23.32 -4.38 -10.56
N ASP A 649 -22.97 -5.28 -11.48
CA ASP A 649 -21.57 -5.64 -11.76
C ASP A 649 -20.82 -4.55 -12.55
N LYS A 650 -21.53 -3.62 -13.22
CA LYS A 650 -20.94 -2.46 -13.90
C LYS A 650 -20.49 -1.36 -12.94
N TYR A 651 -20.77 -1.54 -11.65
CA TYR A 651 -20.37 -0.65 -10.56
C TYR A 651 -18.85 -0.68 -10.28
N ASN A 652 -18.09 -1.65 -10.83
CA ASN A 652 -16.64 -1.91 -10.57
C ASN A 652 -15.68 -0.83 -11.12
N THR A 653 -16.03 0.43 -10.92
CA THR A 653 -15.38 1.59 -11.49
C THR A 653 -14.90 2.52 -10.39
N GLY A 654 -14.37 2.05 -9.26
CA GLY A 654 -13.78 2.92 -8.22
C GLY A 654 -13.69 2.27 -6.84
N ALA A 655 -13.08 2.98 -5.87
CA ALA A 655 -13.12 2.58 -4.46
C ALA A 655 -14.42 3.07 -3.81
N PRO A 656 -14.97 2.35 -2.81
CA PRO A 656 -16.22 2.75 -2.14
C PRO A 656 -16.07 4.05 -1.34
N CYS A 657 -17.19 4.76 -1.17
CA CYS A 657 -17.29 5.99 -0.37
C CYS A 657 -17.91 5.71 1.01
N HIS A 658 -17.45 6.42 2.04
CA HIS A 658 -17.95 6.28 3.42
C HIS A 658 -19.40 6.71 3.61
N ALA A 659 -19.96 7.50 2.70
CA ALA A 659 -21.32 7.98 2.85
C ALA A 659 -22.36 6.87 2.67
N GLY A 660 -22.09 5.86 1.83
CA GLY A 660 -23.01 4.78 1.46
C GLY A 660 -24.03 5.13 0.39
N ALA A 661 -25.07 4.31 0.18
CA ALA A 661 -26.19 4.61 -0.74
C ALA A 661 -27.28 5.50 -0.09
N LEU A 662 -27.70 6.59 -0.71
CA LEU A 662 -28.80 7.45 -0.24
C LEU A 662 -30.06 7.07 -1.01
N ILE A 663 -31.20 6.92 -0.34
CA ILE A 663 -32.47 6.56 -0.99
C ILE A 663 -33.50 7.65 -0.73
N ALA A 664 -33.99 8.26 -1.81
CA ALA A 664 -35.04 9.28 -1.80
C ALA A 664 -35.72 9.35 -3.17
N ASP A 665 -36.99 9.76 -3.23
CA ASP A 665 -37.76 9.96 -4.47
C ASP A 665 -37.71 8.81 -5.49
N GLY A 666 -37.75 7.57 -5.00
CA GLY A 666 -37.68 6.39 -5.87
C GLY A 666 -36.33 6.22 -6.58
N MET A 667 -35.28 6.86 -6.07
CA MET A 667 -33.91 6.83 -6.59
C MET A 667 -32.92 6.34 -5.52
N ILE A 668 -31.83 5.75 -5.98
CA ILE A 668 -30.66 5.38 -5.18
C ILE A 668 -29.50 6.24 -5.65
N PHE A 669 -28.93 7.06 -4.78
CA PHE A 669 -27.78 7.90 -5.06
C PHE A 669 -26.54 7.30 -4.40
N THR A 670 -25.51 7.08 -5.19
CA THR A 670 -24.25 6.50 -4.73
C THR A 670 -23.08 7.35 -5.17
N CYS A 671 -22.02 7.32 -4.36
CA CYS A 671 -20.77 8.03 -4.62
C CYS A 671 -19.63 7.02 -4.67
N GLN A 672 -18.69 7.26 -5.58
CA GLN A 672 -17.46 6.47 -5.70
C GLN A 672 -16.24 7.39 -5.59
N ASN A 673 -15.13 6.82 -5.14
CA ASN A 673 -13.83 7.48 -5.11
C ASN A 673 -13.02 7.13 -6.37
N TRP A 674 -12.09 8.02 -6.74
CA TRP A 674 -11.04 7.86 -7.76
C TRP A 674 -11.44 7.74 -9.24
N ARG A 675 -12.63 7.25 -9.56
CA ARG A 675 -13.00 6.92 -10.95
C ARG A 675 -14.36 7.52 -11.38
N GLN A 676 -15.45 7.28 -10.66
CA GLN A 676 -16.76 7.92 -10.92
C GLN A 676 -17.13 8.94 -9.83
N GLY A 677 -17.98 9.92 -10.16
CA GLY A 677 -18.51 10.90 -9.22
C GLY A 677 -19.76 10.40 -8.47
N ILE A 678 -20.78 11.24 -8.37
CA ILE A 678 -22.12 10.85 -7.90
C ILE A 678 -22.95 10.34 -9.08
N PHE A 679 -23.75 9.30 -8.86
CA PHE A 679 -24.71 8.79 -9.83
C PHE A 679 -25.99 8.35 -9.15
N ALA A 680 -27.03 8.18 -9.97
CA ALA A 680 -28.33 7.75 -9.50
C ALA A 680 -28.87 6.58 -10.30
N ASN A 681 -29.47 5.63 -9.59
CA ASN A 681 -30.15 4.47 -10.13
C ASN A 681 -31.63 4.54 -9.75
N ASP A 682 -32.49 4.05 -10.63
CA ASP A 682 -33.89 3.83 -10.31
C ASP A 682 -34.03 2.80 -9.18
N LEU A 683 -34.78 3.10 -8.11
CA LEU A 683 -34.92 2.20 -6.95
C LEU A 683 -35.62 0.89 -7.31
N LYS A 684 -36.62 0.95 -8.21
CA LYS A 684 -37.42 -0.22 -8.61
C LYS A 684 -36.66 -1.14 -9.54
N THR A 685 -35.94 -0.60 -10.53
CA THR A 685 -35.26 -1.40 -11.57
C THR A 685 -33.77 -1.57 -11.34
N GLY A 686 -33.14 -0.72 -10.53
CA GLY A 686 -31.69 -0.69 -10.31
C GLY A 686 -30.92 -0.11 -11.50
N LYS A 687 -31.60 0.28 -12.59
CA LYS A 687 -30.95 0.83 -13.79
C LYS A 687 -30.44 2.25 -13.52
N ARG A 688 -29.21 2.53 -13.94
CA ARG A 688 -28.60 3.86 -13.86
C ARG A 688 -29.39 4.86 -14.71
N LYS A 689 -29.82 5.97 -14.11
CA LYS A 689 -30.47 7.10 -14.82
C LYS A 689 -29.48 8.15 -15.26
N TRP A 690 -28.55 8.54 -14.37
CA TRP A 690 -27.57 9.58 -14.66
C TRP A 690 -26.28 9.39 -13.87
N VAL A 691 -25.21 10.03 -14.33
CA VAL A 691 -23.91 10.14 -13.65
C VAL A 691 -23.36 11.55 -13.81
N VAL A 692 -22.91 12.16 -12.71
CA VAL A 692 -22.13 13.38 -12.73
C VAL A 692 -20.66 12.99 -12.90
N LYS A 693 -20.06 13.40 -14.02
CA LYS A 693 -18.67 13.07 -14.36
C LYS A 693 -17.68 13.62 -13.32
N ARG A 694 -16.58 12.89 -13.10
CA ARG A 694 -15.52 13.23 -12.13
C ARG A 694 -14.98 14.66 -12.28
N GLU A 695 -14.77 15.12 -13.51
CA GLU A 695 -14.28 16.49 -13.80
C GLU A 695 -15.21 17.59 -13.26
N LYS A 696 -16.49 17.28 -13.08
CA LYS A 696 -17.51 18.14 -12.46
C LYS A 696 -17.76 17.80 -10.98
N CYS A 697 -17.09 16.77 -10.46
CA CYS A 697 -17.06 16.41 -9.05
C CYS A 697 -15.75 16.90 -8.45
N TYR A 698 -15.77 18.12 -7.93
CA TYR A 698 -14.66 18.65 -7.13
C TYR A 698 -14.61 18.00 -5.73
N SER A 699 -15.19 16.83 -5.50
CA SER A 699 -15.19 16.14 -4.21
C SER A 699 -14.02 15.16 -4.11
N TYR A 700 -13.06 15.44 -3.24
CA TYR A 700 -12.07 14.46 -2.77
C TYR A 700 -12.65 13.80 -1.51
N LEU A 701 -12.65 12.47 -1.46
CA LEU A 701 -12.92 11.61 -0.29
C LEU A 701 -14.18 11.99 0.53
N ASP A 702 -15.20 11.12 0.51
CA ASP A 702 -16.27 11.05 1.54
C ASP A 702 -17.45 12.03 1.49
N SER A 703 -17.54 12.95 0.51
CA SER A 703 -18.68 13.87 0.40
C SER A 703 -19.86 13.31 -0.41
N GLY A 704 -20.55 12.32 0.18
CA GLY A 704 -21.89 11.93 -0.28
C GLY A 704 -22.92 13.07 -0.12
N PRO A 705 -24.01 13.06 -0.89
CA PRO A 705 -25.09 14.04 -0.73
C PRO A 705 -25.95 13.72 0.50
N ILE A 706 -26.72 14.72 0.92
CA ILE A 706 -27.95 14.56 1.69
C ILE A 706 -29.15 14.95 0.84
N TYR A 707 -30.32 14.42 1.15
CA TYR A 707 -31.58 14.77 0.51
C TYR A 707 -32.44 15.57 1.49
N TYR A 708 -32.86 16.75 1.08
CA TYR A 708 -33.68 17.64 1.91
C TYR A 708 -34.59 18.49 1.02
N GLN A 709 -35.88 18.58 1.36
CA GLN A 709 -36.88 19.41 0.66
C GLN A 709 -36.84 19.28 -0.89
N GLY A 710 -36.79 18.06 -1.43
CA GLY A 710 -36.82 17.86 -2.89
C GLY A 710 -35.49 18.06 -3.62
N LYS A 711 -34.39 18.29 -2.89
CA LYS A 711 -33.08 18.63 -3.47
C LYS A 711 -31.97 17.79 -2.85
N LEU A 712 -30.90 17.59 -3.62
CA LEU A 712 -29.67 17.00 -3.13
C LEU A 712 -28.67 18.10 -2.79
N TYR A 713 -28.08 18.05 -1.60
CA TYR A 713 -26.99 18.95 -1.20
C TYR A 713 -25.72 18.15 -1.05
N GLN A 714 -24.69 18.56 -1.79
CA GLN A 714 -23.42 17.87 -1.79
C GLN A 714 -22.30 18.86 -1.51
N LYS A 715 -21.43 18.49 -0.58
CA LYS A 715 -20.19 19.20 -0.36
C LYS A 715 -19.23 19.00 -1.54
N ILE A 716 -18.48 20.04 -1.88
CA ILE A 716 -17.40 20.04 -2.88
C ILE A 716 -16.15 20.70 -2.30
N LEU A 717 -14.98 20.52 -2.93
CA LEU A 717 -13.76 21.21 -2.53
C LEU A 717 -14.01 22.73 -2.54
N GLY A 718 -13.80 23.38 -1.39
CA GLY A 718 -14.02 24.80 -1.22
C GLY A 718 -15.48 25.24 -1.36
N GLY A 719 -16.48 24.37 -1.11
CA GLY A 719 -17.87 24.80 -1.23
C GLY A 719 -18.96 23.75 -0.99
N ILE A 720 -20.19 24.12 -1.34
CA ILE A 720 -21.37 23.25 -1.37
C ILE A 720 -22.16 23.50 -2.65
N ARG A 721 -22.84 22.47 -3.15
CA ARG A 721 -23.74 22.56 -4.30
C ARG A 721 -25.10 21.93 -4.04
N MET A 722 -26.09 22.46 -4.72
CA MET A 722 -27.45 21.96 -4.79
C MET A 722 -27.68 21.31 -6.16
N LEU A 723 -28.15 20.07 -6.17
CA LEU A 723 -28.43 19.29 -7.37
C LEU A 723 -29.92 18.93 -7.48
N ASP A 724 -30.38 18.86 -8.72
CA ASP A 724 -31.66 18.25 -9.07
C ASP A 724 -31.58 16.71 -8.95
N PRO A 725 -32.42 16.06 -8.13
CA PRO A 725 -32.34 14.61 -7.91
C PRO A 725 -32.66 13.78 -9.17
N ALA A 726 -33.55 14.26 -10.05
CA ALA A 726 -34.00 13.52 -11.22
C ALA A 726 -32.95 13.50 -12.35
N THR A 727 -32.16 14.57 -12.46
CA THR A 727 -31.24 14.78 -13.59
C THR A 727 -29.77 14.84 -13.21
N GLY A 728 -29.45 15.07 -11.92
CA GLY A 728 -28.09 15.34 -11.45
C GLY A 728 -27.55 16.71 -11.86
N ARG A 729 -28.40 17.58 -12.45
CA ARG A 729 -28.02 18.94 -12.86
C ARG A 729 -27.70 19.78 -11.63
N CYS A 730 -26.58 20.49 -11.66
CA CYS A 730 -26.27 21.51 -10.66
C CYS A 730 -27.25 22.69 -10.81
N LEU A 731 -28.01 22.96 -9.75
CA LEU A 731 -28.95 24.07 -9.68
C LEU A 731 -28.27 25.32 -9.16
N LYS A 732 -27.45 25.19 -8.12
CA LYS A 732 -26.67 26.28 -7.54
C LYS A 732 -25.43 25.76 -6.84
N GLU A 733 -24.40 26.60 -6.75
CA GLU A 733 -23.14 26.31 -6.10
C GLU A 733 -22.68 27.52 -5.31
N TYR A 734 -22.15 27.29 -4.10
CA TYR A 734 -21.54 28.31 -3.25
C TYR A 734 -20.09 27.91 -2.95
N ARG A 735 -19.15 28.85 -3.09
CA ARG A 735 -17.73 28.63 -2.84
C ARG A 735 -17.27 29.42 -1.62
N TYR A 736 -16.64 28.74 -0.67
CA TYR A 736 -16.02 29.35 0.51
C TYR A 736 -14.76 30.13 0.06
N GLN A 737 -14.73 31.45 0.28
CA GLN A 737 -13.55 32.29 0.03
C GLN A 737 -12.92 32.76 1.35
N PRO A 738 -11.57 32.93 1.42
CA PRO A 738 -10.57 32.58 0.42
C PRO A 738 -10.12 31.12 0.52
N ALA A 739 -9.93 30.44 -0.62
CA ALA A 739 -9.15 29.19 -0.66
C ALA A 739 -7.66 29.57 -0.77
N PRO A 740 -6.80 29.33 0.24
CA PRO A 740 -5.39 29.67 0.14
C PRO A 740 -4.75 28.88 -1.01
N ALA A 741 -3.96 29.56 -1.84
CA ALA A 741 -3.24 28.94 -2.95
C ALA A 741 -2.23 27.91 -2.41
N GLY A 742 -2.60 26.63 -2.43
CA GLY A 742 -1.71 25.51 -2.12
C GLY A 742 -2.00 24.73 -0.85
N SER A 743 -3.08 25.00 -0.10
CA SER A 743 -3.47 24.15 1.04
C SER A 743 -4.73 23.34 0.71
N VAL A 744 -4.58 22.04 0.55
CA VAL A 744 -5.67 21.05 0.42
C VAL A 744 -6.28 20.70 1.79
N LYS A 745 -6.26 21.64 2.75
CA LYS A 745 -6.88 21.42 4.05
C LYS A 745 -8.38 21.61 3.86
N GLU A 746 -9.09 20.51 3.62
CA GLU A 746 -10.55 20.47 3.55
C GLU A 746 -11.08 19.49 4.57
N SER A 747 -12.28 19.77 5.10
CA SER A 747 -12.98 18.81 5.96
C SER A 747 -13.60 17.72 5.08
N PHE A 748 -13.76 16.50 5.59
CA PHE A 748 -14.48 15.41 4.90
C PHE A 748 -15.90 15.21 5.43
N GLY A 749 -16.36 16.08 6.34
CA GLY A 749 -17.68 15.99 6.95
C GLY A 749 -18.82 16.18 5.94
N LEU A 750 -19.85 15.35 6.05
CA LEU A 750 -21.10 15.45 5.30
C LEU A 750 -21.97 16.62 5.83
N PRO A 751 -22.72 17.32 4.95
CA PRO A 751 -23.66 18.32 5.39
C PRO A 751 -24.79 17.70 6.24
N ALA A 752 -25.49 18.54 7.00
CA ALA A 752 -26.73 18.21 7.70
C ALA A 752 -27.81 19.24 7.35
N ALA A 753 -29.09 18.86 7.49
CA ALA A 753 -30.20 19.76 7.22
C ALA A 753 -31.19 19.81 8.38
N ALA A 754 -31.58 21.03 8.78
CA ALA A 754 -32.61 21.29 9.77
C ALA A 754 -33.15 22.70 9.60
N ASP A 755 -34.43 22.91 9.93
CA ASP A 755 -35.08 24.23 10.01
C ASP A 755 -34.87 25.12 8.78
N GLY A 756 -34.98 24.53 7.59
CA GLY A 756 -34.81 25.23 6.31
C GLY A 756 -33.36 25.62 6.00
N ARG A 757 -32.39 25.07 6.72
CA ARG A 757 -30.96 25.38 6.56
C ARG A 757 -30.13 24.14 6.27
N ILE A 758 -29.03 24.36 5.56
CA ILE A 758 -28.00 23.37 5.29
C ILE A 758 -26.72 23.77 6.02
N PHE A 759 -26.26 22.89 6.91
CA PHE A 759 -25.05 23.06 7.69
C PHE A 759 -23.92 22.25 7.05
N SER A 760 -22.84 22.91 6.67
CA SER A 760 -21.73 22.31 5.94
C SER A 760 -20.40 22.59 6.64
N PRO A 761 -19.71 21.57 7.18
CA PRO A 761 -18.40 21.76 7.78
C PRO A 761 -17.34 21.98 6.70
N SER A 762 -16.35 22.82 6.97
CA SER A 762 -15.14 23.01 6.17
C SER A 762 -13.91 23.04 7.08
N ALA A 763 -12.71 23.13 6.51
CA ALA A 763 -11.51 23.32 7.32
C ALA A 763 -11.45 24.69 8.01
N PHE A 764 -12.31 25.64 7.61
CA PHE A 764 -12.38 26.99 8.13
C PHE A 764 -13.49 27.20 9.17
N GLY A 765 -14.35 26.20 9.38
CA GLY A 765 -15.46 26.29 10.34
C GLY A 765 -16.71 25.56 9.87
N LEU A 766 -17.84 25.86 10.52
CA LEU A 766 -19.17 25.41 10.11
C LEU A 766 -19.87 26.56 9.38
N PHE A 767 -20.47 26.28 8.24
CA PHE A 767 -21.21 27.25 7.44
C PHE A 767 -22.68 26.88 7.43
N ALA A 768 -23.58 27.85 7.49
CA ALA A 768 -25.01 27.64 7.31
C ALA A 768 -25.51 28.35 6.05
N HIS A 769 -26.29 27.63 5.25
CA HIS A 769 -26.93 28.17 4.06
C HIS A 769 -28.44 28.03 4.18
N ASP A 770 -29.18 28.95 3.57
CA ASP A 770 -30.59 28.75 3.31
C ASP A 770 -30.77 27.56 2.36
N ALA A 771 -31.68 26.65 2.68
CA ALA A 771 -31.88 25.45 1.86
C ALA A 771 -32.52 25.78 0.51
N ALA A 772 -33.42 26.76 0.42
CA ALA A 772 -34.16 27.04 -0.80
C ALA A 772 -33.27 27.59 -1.91
N ASP A 773 -32.31 28.46 -1.55
CA ASP A 773 -31.48 29.15 -2.53
C ASP A 773 -29.97 29.07 -2.28
N LEU A 774 -29.50 28.29 -1.29
CA LEU A 774 -28.08 28.14 -0.98
C LEU A 774 -27.37 29.47 -0.62
N LYS A 775 -28.10 30.51 -0.20
CA LYS A 775 -27.52 31.77 0.30
C LYS A 775 -26.81 31.51 1.63
N LEU A 776 -25.56 31.97 1.75
CA LEU A 776 -24.83 31.91 3.00
C LEU A 776 -25.52 32.77 4.07
N LEU A 777 -25.75 32.19 5.25
CA LEU A 777 -26.30 32.84 6.43
C LEU A 777 -25.18 33.27 7.38
N TRP A 778 -24.21 32.38 7.62
CA TRP A 778 -23.01 32.61 8.41
C TRP A 778 -21.94 31.55 8.14
#